data_AF-A0A4U0U3K5-F1
#
_entry.id   AF-A0A4U0U3K5-F1
#
_cell.length_a   1.000
_cell.length_b   1.000
_cell.length_c   1.000
_cell.angle_alpha   90.00
_cell.angle_beta   90.00
_cell.angle_gamma   90.00
#
_symmetry.space_group_name_H-M   'P 1'
#
loop_
_entity.id
_entity.type
_entity.pdbx_description
1 polymer ?
#
loop_
_entity_poly.entity_id
_entity_poly.type
_entity_poly.pdbx_seq_one_letter_code
_entity_poly.pdbx_strand_id
1 'polypeptide(L)'
;MPVYVVTGANRGLGLEFVRQLSQSTDNTVLACVRSSSSDLADLKQAFKPNESNTHVLHCDTGDLSSIQSFAKEVQKTLGDDRKIDFLINNAAVNSVPEQTSLTIGPDDLTNEIRINVLGPAKTTEFLLAEGILAKTARIVNLSSGLGSMAVSLGITPRKCATYSISKGALNSLTVQQSGELREEGKLGPKCVVISIDPGWVKTRMGGEGAILEPKESIGGMLKAIHGLGEGDNGKFYTYTGKEVPCHARDPGMIMAVRAWVIGYHHRGVWSTSVPNRSPTLVIVSIVFLVITTAFWTFRQGWRWAHRQRGADDWMAACAYVVLLIQTVFGGIAVHYGFGKHREAIQPTLSKALLYFYLYQICYKLLGGFTKLTFCALYLRIFSQKGFATLVMVVSAIVAAGSLAFTLGTVFQCTPVHRAWDRRISGHCINNEAFWYSHAAFNIFFDIVVFIMPIPLIRTLKLARSQKTGLISIFCLGAFVIAAAVVRMVMLRDSAGSTDPTWGSTIALYWTEIEANTSVICCCLPALRVPFLNLWRRIRDGKSAPSKASINHLISPRQTPPSVWSGPQQSHPSVTTYPTKSQHRYQADARSNLSASKGVSMPSNASSGADEKWLGRALHSSRIGTSRSASQEELSRAEYDLPDGLPRRLELGAIYKTTDLHMSMHTVRPGSAPAEEQRQTSLHDVMGEK
;
A
#
# COMPACT_ATOMS: atom_id res chain seq x y z
N MET A 1 -4.73 -47.15 11.87
CA MET A 1 -6.10 -47.01 11.36
C MET A 1 -6.66 -45.65 11.76
N PRO A 2 -6.51 -44.61 10.92
CA PRO A 2 -6.99 -43.26 11.21
C PRO A 2 -8.51 -43.20 11.40
N VAL A 3 -8.97 -42.34 12.31
CA VAL A 3 -10.39 -42.12 12.61
C VAL A 3 -10.87 -40.79 12.01
N TYR A 4 -11.95 -40.85 11.23
CA TYR A 4 -12.61 -39.70 10.61
C TYR A 4 -14.01 -39.51 11.18
N VAL A 5 -14.35 -38.29 11.58
CA VAL A 5 -15.72 -37.84 11.86
C VAL A 5 -16.19 -36.97 10.70
N VAL A 6 -17.36 -37.25 10.13
CA VAL A 6 -17.97 -36.44 9.06
C VAL A 6 -19.38 -36.03 9.48
N THR A 7 -19.60 -34.75 9.77
CA THR A 7 -20.93 -34.23 10.14
C THR A 7 -21.79 -33.97 8.90
N GLY A 8 -23.09 -34.30 8.94
CA GLY A 8 -23.99 -34.11 7.81
C GLY A 8 -23.75 -35.09 6.65
N ALA A 9 -23.46 -36.35 6.99
CA ALA A 9 -23.01 -37.38 6.04
C ALA A 9 -24.10 -37.95 5.12
N ASN A 10 -25.38 -37.65 5.34
CA ASN A 10 -26.48 -38.37 4.65
C ASN A 10 -26.66 -38.03 3.17
N ARG A 11 -26.06 -36.93 2.65
CA ARG A 11 -26.19 -36.49 1.26
C ARG A 11 -25.07 -35.54 0.83
N GLY A 12 -24.91 -35.35 -0.48
CA GLY A 12 -24.00 -34.34 -1.05
C GLY A 12 -22.54 -34.55 -0.68
N LEU A 13 -21.85 -33.49 -0.26
CA LEU A 13 -20.41 -33.51 0.08
C LEU A 13 -20.09 -34.50 1.21
N GLY A 14 -20.89 -34.53 2.29
CA GLY A 14 -20.69 -35.45 3.41
C GLY A 14 -20.83 -36.92 3.03
N LEU A 15 -21.78 -37.22 2.13
CA LEU A 15 -21.96 -38.56 1.57
C LEU A 15 -20.77 -38.97 0.70
N GLU A 16 -20.25 -38.07 -0.12
CA GLU A 16 -19.10 -38.36 -0.98
C GLU A 16 -17.79 -38.46 -0.17
N PHE A 17 -17.64 -37.71 0.94
CA PHE A 17 -16.57 -37.94 1.93
C PHE A 17 -16.63 -39.38 2.46
N VAL A 18 -17.80 -39.84 2.92
CA VAL A 18 -17.95 -41.23 3.39
C VAL A 18 -17.65 -42.23 2.27
N ARG A 19 -18.19 -42.01 1.06
CA ARG A 19 -17.97 -42.88 -0.11
C ARG A 19 -16.49 -43.03 -0.49
N GLN A 20 -15.68 -41.99 -0.34
CA GLN A 20 -14.24 -42.06 -0.65
C GLN A 20 -13.42 -42.59 0.53
N LEU A 21 -13.79 -42.26 1.77
CA LEU A 21 -13.06 -42.71 2.95
C LEU A 21 -13.31 -44.20 3.27
N SER A 22 -14.52 -44.72 3.04
CA SER A 22 -14.88 -46.12 3.32
C SER A 22 -14.13 -47.14 2.46
N GLN A 23 -13.65 -46.73 1.27
CA GLN A 23 -12.94 -47.59 0.30
C GLN A 23 -11.61 -48.16 0.82
N SER A 24 -11.03 -47.58 1.89
CA SER A 24 -9.88 -48.16 2.60
C SER A 24 -10.35 -48.75 3.92
N THR A 25 -10.09 -50.05 4.09
CA THR A 25 -10.36 -50.80 5.33
C THR A 25 -9.55 -50.29 6.53
N ASP A 26 -8.46 -49.54 6.29
CA ASP A 26 -7.63 -48.95 7.35
C ASP A 26 -8.25 -47.69 7.96
N ASN A 27 -9.19 -47.04 7.28
CA ASN A 27 -9.92 -45.89 7.79
C ASN A 27 -11.10 -46.36 8.67
N THR A 28 -11.31 -45.73 9.83
CA THR A 28 -12.59 -45.84 10.55
C THR A 28 -13.39 -44.55 10.34
N VAL A 29 -14.63 -44.67 9.87
CA VAL A 29 -15.46 -43.53 9.42
C VAL A 29 -16.73 -43.43 10.26
N LEU A 30 -16.89 -42.31 10.95
CA LEU A 30 -18.07 -41.97 11.76
C LEU A 30 -18.94 -40.98 10.96
N ALA A 31 -19.92 -41.54 10.25
CA ALA A 31 -20.84 -40.86 9.36
C ALA A 31 -22.03 -40.29 10.14
N CYS A 32 -21.99 -39.01 10.48
CA CYS A 32 -22.95 -38.43 11.43
C CYS A 32 -24.16 -37.83 10.69
N VAL A 33 -25.37 -38.20 11.09
CA VAL A 33 -26.63 -37.81 10.42
C VAL A 33 -27.61 -37.14 11.37
N ARG A 34 -28.38 -36.18 10.84
CA ARG A 34 -29.34 -35.36 11.62
C ARG A 34 -30.56 -36.15 12.13
N SER A 35 -30.87 -37.29 11.52
CA SER A 35 -31.94 -38.19 11.97
C SER A 35 -31.80 -39.55 11.32
N SER A 36 -31.92 -40.59 12.14
CA SER A 36 -31.92 -42.00 11.73
C SER A 36 -33.19 -42.39 10.94
N SER A 37 -34.22 -41.55 10.91
CA SER A 37 -35.46 -41.71 10.13
C SER A 37 -35.50 -40.87 8.84
N SER A 38 -34.41 -40.17 8.51
CA SER A 38 -34.26 -39.54 7.18
C SER A 38 -33.90 -40.59 6.13
N ASP A 39 -33.94 -40.21 4.84
CA ASP A 39 -33.46 -41.12 3.80
C ASP A 39 -31.94 -41.36 3.96
N LEU A 40 -31.61 -42.62 4.21
CA LEU A 40 -30.25 -43.16 4.37
C LEU A 40 -29.93 -44.21 3.29
N ALA A 41 -30.75 -44.39 2.26
CA ALA A 41 -30.50 -45.38 1.20
C ALA A 41 -29.17 -45.12 0.49
N ASP A 42 -28.96 -43.89 0.02
CA ASP A 42 -27.70 -43.41 -0.58
C ASP A 42 -26.48 -43.67 0.32
N LEU A 43 -26.62 -43.43 1.63
CA LEU A 43 -25.54 -43.59 2.61
C LEU A 43 -25.23 -45.08 2.85
N LYS A 44 -26.25 -45.92 3.02
CA LYS A 44 -26.11 -47.39 3.16
C LYS A 44 -25.64 -48.08 1.88
N GLN A 45 -25.72 -47.41 0.73
CA GLN A 45 -25.15 -47.87 -0.55
C GLN A 45 -23.71 -47.38 -0.76
N ALA A 46 -23.26 -46.33 -0.05
CA ALA A 46 -21.94 -45.73 -0.20
C ALA A 46 -20.79 -46.51 0.48
N PHE A 47 -21.11 -47.51 1.29
CA PHE A 47 -20.17 -48.48 1.89
C PHE A 47 -20.86 -49.85 1.96
N LYS A 48 -20.12 -50.96 2.03
CA LYS A 48 -20.75 -52.28 2.11
C LYS A 48 -21.25 -52.53 3.55
N PRO A 49 -22.48 -53.02 3.77
CA PRO A 49 -23.01 -53.27 5.12
C PRO A 49 -22.20 -54.25 5.98
N ASN A 50 -21.34 -55.08 5.38
CA ASN A 50 -20.50 -56.06 6.08
C ASN A 50 -19.03 -55.59 6.27
N GLU A 51 -18.68 -54.36 5.88
CA GLU A 51 -17.35 -53.80 6.11
C GLU A 51 -17.33 -53.04 7.45
N SER A 52 -16.61 -53.60 8.42
CA SER A 52 -16.68 -53.25 9.85
C SER A 52 -16.05 -51.89 10.24
N ASN A 53 -15.84 -51.01 9.27
CA ASN A 53 -15.06 -49.78 9.42
C ASN A 53 -15.89 -48.48 9.40
N THR A 54 -17.17 -48.55 9.02
CA THR A 54 -18.04 -47.38 8.87
C THR A 54 -19.25 -47.47 9.79
N HIS A 55 -19.44 -46.45 10.64
CA HIS A 55 -20.50 -46.37 11.64
C HIS A 55 -21.37 -45.14 11.38
N VAL A 56 -22.70 -45.29 11.46
CA VAL A 56 -23.65 -44.18 11.31
C VAL A 56 -24.12 -43.74 12.69
N LEU A 57 -23.85 -42.48 13.06
CA LEU A 57 -24.11 -41.92 14.39
C LEU A 57 -25.10 -40.74 14.32
N HIS A 58 -25.79 -40.44 15.42
CA HIS A 58 -26.79 -39.35 15.45
C HIS A 58 -26.17 -38.01 15.86
N CYS A 59 -26.25 -37.00 15.01
CA CYS A 59 -25.81 -35.64 15.34
C CYS A 59 -26.55 -34.58 14.53
N ASP A 60 -27.43 -33.81 15.18
CA ASP A 60 -27.91 -32.53 14.66
C ASP A 60 -27.00 -31.40 15.16
N THR A 61 -26.20 -30.81 14.26
CA THR A 61 -25.32 -29.69 14.61
C THR A 61 -26.09 -28.38 14.90
N GLY A 62 -27.41 -28.37 14.77
CA GLY A 62 -28.29 -27.32 15.27
C GLY A 62 -28.75 -27.51 16.73
N ASP A 63 -28.49 -28.65 17.38
CA ASP A 63 -28.96 -28.95 18.73
C ASP A 63 -27.80 -29.32 19.67
N LEU A 64 -27.56 -28.47 20.68
CA LEU A 64 -26.50 -28.66 21.67
C LEU A 64 -26.63 -29.99 22.43
N SER A 65 -27.85 -30.45 22.72
CA SER A 65 -28.10 -31.70 23.41
C SER A 65 -27.78 -32.91 22.53
N SER A 66 -28.06 -32.81 21.22
CA SER A 66 -27.65 -33.82 20.24
C SER A 66 -26.13 -33.86 20.09
N ILE A 67 -25.44 -32.72 20.03
CA ILE A 67 -23.97 -32.69 19.89
C ILE A 67 -23.29 -33.25 21.17
N GLN A 68 -23.82 -32.95 22.35
CA GLN A 68 -23.29 -33.49 23.62
C GLN A 68 -23.51 -35.01 23.72
N SER A 69 -24.68 -35.50 23.30
CA SER A 69 -24.98 -36.94 23.26
C SER A 69 -24.10 -37.66 22.24
N PHE A 70 -23.89 -37.04 21.08
CA PHE A 70 -23.00 -37.52 20.02
C PHE A 70 -21.55 -37.73 20.50
N ALA A 71 -20.97 -36.80 21.26
CA ALA A 71 -19.61 -36.95 21.76
C ALA A 71 -19.43 -38.22 22.61
N LYS A 72 -20.42 -38.53 23.45
CA LYS A 72 -20.46 -39.76 24.28
C LYS A 72 -20.72 -41.02 23.45
N GLU A 73 -21.56 -40.92 22.41
CA GLU A 73 -21.77 -42.01 21.45
C GLU A 73 -20.47 -42.35 20.68
N VAL A 74 -19.68 -41.34 20.31
CA VAL A 74 -18.36 -41.52 19.68
C VAL A 74 -17.38 -42.20 20.64
N GLN A 75 -17.28 -41.76 21.90
CA GLN A 75 -16.43 -42.42 22.90
C GLN A 75 -16.82 -43.91 23.05
N LYS A 76 -18.11 -44.21 23.20
CA LYS A 76 -18.63 -45.58 23.28
C LYS A 76 -18.33 -46.42 22.02
N THR A 77 -18.30 -45.79 20.84
CA THR A 77 -18.02 -46.46 19.55
C THR A 77 -16.53 -46.72 19.33
N LEU A 78 -15.65 -45.85 19.84
CA LEU A 78 -14.20 -45.93 19.65
C LEU A 78 -13.47 -46.68 20.76
N GLY A 79 -14.00 -46.70 21.99
CA GLY A 79 -13.29 -47.12 23.18
C GLY A 79 -12.24 -46.08 23.64
N ASP A 80 -11.61 -46.33 24.78
CA ASP A 80 -10.69 -45.35 25.38
C ASP A 80 -9.36 -45.20 24.62
N ASP A 81 -8.89 -46.28 23.99
CA ASP A 81 -7.61 -46.35 23.26
C ASP A 81 -7.59 -45.58 21.93
N ARG A 82 -8.76 -45.34 21.31
CA ARG A 82 -8.84 -44.71 19.99
C ARG A 82 -9.27 -43.25 20.09
N LYS A 83 -8.68 -42.41 19.25
CA LYS A 83 -8.91 -40.97 19.17
C LYS A 83 -9.18 -40.55 17.73
N ILE A 84 -9.84 -39.41 17.56
CA ILE A 84 -10.22 -38.84 16.26
C ILE A 84 -9.01 -38.12 15.66
N ASP A 85 -8.55 -38.58 14.51
CA ASP A 85 -7.47 -37.97 13.74
C ASP A 85 -7.98 -36.83 12.83
N PHE A 86 -9.19 -36.97 12.29
CA PHE A 86 -9.79 -36.02 11.36
C PHE A 86 -11.23 -35.68 11.75
N LEU A 87 -11.50 -34.41 12.05
CA LEU A 87 -12.85 -33.90 12.32
C LEU A 87 -13.28 -33.02 11.14
N ILE A 88 -14.19 -33.53 10.31
CA ILE A 88 -14.71 -32.84 9.12
C ILE A 88 -16.08 -32.26 9.45
N ASN A 89 -16.09 -30.97 9.80
CA ASN A 89 -17.28 -30.18 10.06
C ASN A 89 -17.93 -29.77 8.72
N ASN A 90 -18.62 -30.73 8.09
CA ASN A 90 -19.30 -30.60 6.79
C ASN A 90 -20.77 -30.13 6.90
N ALA A 91 -21.44 -30.37 8.03
CA ALA A 91 -22.84 -30.00 8.21
C ALA A 91 -23.06 -28.48 8.06
N ALA A 92 -23.95 -28.08 7.15
CA ALA A 92 -24.27 -26.69 6.88
C ALA A 92 -25.65 -26.52 6.23
N VAL A 93 -26.18 -25.30 6.29
CA VAL A 93 -27.40 -24.84 5.60
C VAL A 93 -27.14 -23.53 4.85
N ASN A 94 -27.90 -23.31 3.78
CA ASN A 94 -28.10 -22.04 3.09
C ASN A 94 -29.61 -22.00 2.81
N SER A 95 -30.36 -21.37 3.70
CA SER A 95 -31.83 -21.46 3.77
C SER A 95 -32.50 -20.51 2.80
N VAL A 96 -31.90 -19.34 2.54
CA VAL A 96 -32.45 -18.30 1.66
C VAL A 96 -31.40 -17.85 0.63
N PRO A 97 -31.08 -18.66 -0.40
CA PRO A 97 -29.99 -18.36 -1.35
C PRO A 97 -30.19 -17.04 -2.12
N GLU A 98 -31.44 -16.64 -2.36
CA GLU A 98 -31.76 -15.39 -3.07
C GLU A 98 -31.58 -14.12 -2.21
N GLN A 99 -31.32 -14.26 -0.90
CA GLN A 99 -31.26 -13.14 0.04
C GLN A 99 -30.06 -12.22 -0.21
N THR A 100 -30.34 -10.92 -0.33
CA THR A 100 -29.35 -9.85 -0.43
C THR A 100 -29.14 -9.17 0.93
N SER A 101 -28.06 -8.40 1.07
CA SER A 101 -27.74 -7.64 2.29
C SER A 101 -28.79 -6.60 2.69
N LEU A 102 -29.75 -6.28 1.81
CA LEU A 102 -30.87 -5.35 2.08
C LEU A 102 -32.18 -6.07 2.42
N THR A 103 -32.14 -7.39 2.58
CA THR A 103 -33.32 -8.28 2.72
C THR A 103 -33.11 -9.39 3.76
N ILE A 104 -32.18 -9.19 4.69
CA ILE A 104 -31.83 -10.17 5.74
C ILE A 104 -32.94 -10.25 6.79
N GLY A 105 -33.49 -11.45 6.99
CA GLY A 105 -34.34 -11.78 8.14
C GLY A 105 -33.51 -12.10 9.39
N PRO A 106 -33.98 -11.73 10.60
CA PRO A 106 -33.24 -12.01 11.84
C PRO A 106 -33.16 -13.51 12.14
N ASP A 107 -34.23 -14.27 11.87
CA ASP A 107 -34.29 -15.71 12.11
C ASP A 107 -33.43 -16.49 11.11
N ASP A 108 -33.37 -16.06 9.85
CA ASP A 108 -32.49 -16.64 8.82
C ASP A 108 -31.03 -16.59 9.28
N LEU A 109 -30.55 -15.40 9.65
CA LEU A 109 -29.18 -15.19 10.10
C LEU A 109 -28.90 -15.96 11.40
N THR A 110 -29.83 -15.93 12.36
CA THR A 110 -29.69 -16.62 13.64
C THR A 110 -29.58 -18.14 13.45
N ASN A 111 -30.44 -18.72 12.61
CA ASN A 111 -30.45 -20.15 12.31
C ASN A 111 -29.19 -20.59 11.54
N GLU A 112 -28.73 -19.80 10.57
CA GLU A 112 -27.50 -20.11 9.84
C GLU A 112 -26.24 -19.95 10.71
N ILE A 113 -26.16 -18.96 11.60
CA ILE A 113 -25.06 -18.85 12.57
C ILE A 113 -25.07 -20.04 13.56
N ARG A 114 -26.26 -20.42 14.05
CA ARG A 114 -26.46 -21.57 14.93
C ARG A 114 -25.93 -22.87 14.29
N ILE A 115 -26.30 -23.16 13.04
CA ILE A 115 -25.92 -24.42 12.38
C ILE A 115 -24.50 -24.36 11.79
N ASN A 116 -24.13 -23.27 11.10
CA ASN A 116 -22.88 -23.19 10.34
C ASN A 116 -21.66 -22.74 11.17
N VAL A 117 -21.86 -22.22 12.40
CA VAL A 117 -20.78 -21.70 13.25
C VAL A 117 -20.83 -22.30 14.66
N LEU A 118 -21.95 -22.18 15.37
CA LEU A 118 -22.05 -22.71 16.74
C LEU A 118 -22.01 -24.25 16.76
N GLY A 119 -22.62 -24.91 15.77
CA GLY A 119 -22.51 -26.37 15.58
C GLY A 119 -21.07 -26.88 15.51
N PRO A 120 -20.24 -26.43 14.53
CA PRO A 120 -18.81 -26.74 14.46
C PRO A 120 -18.02 -26.38 15.73
N ALA A 121 -18.32 -25.24 16.37
CA ALA A 121 -17.68 -24.84 17.63
C ALA A 121 -17.95 -25.87 18.75
N LYS A 122 -19.22 -26.17 19.01
CA LYS A 122 -19.65 -27.06 20.09
C LYS A 122 -19.34 -28.53 19.82
N THR A 123 -19.31 -28.94 18.54
CA THR A 123 -18.81 -30.26 18.14
C THR A 123 -17.33 -30.40 18.54
N THR A 124 -16.51 -29.38 18.25
CA THR A 124 -15.09 -29.40 18.64
C THR A 124 -14.92 -29.36 20.16
N GLU A 125 -15.71 -28.53 20.85
CA GLU A 125 -15.67 -28.36 22.31
C GLU A 125 -16.00 -29.66 23.07
N PHE A 126 -17.09 -30.35 22.72
CA PHE A 126 -17.50 -31.56 23.43
C PHE A 126 -16.61 -32.76 23.08
N LEU A 127 -16.12 -32.89 21.83
CA LEU A 127 -15.13 -33.91 21.48
C LEU A 127 -13.76 -33.69 22.16
N LEU A 128 -13.42 -32.44 22.48
CA LEU A 128 -12.25 -32.11 23.31
C LEU A 128 -12.50 -32.47 24.79
N ALA A 129 -13.67 -32.11 25.32
CA ALA A 129 -14.03 -32.32 26.72
C ALA A 129 -14.11 -33.81 27.11
N GLU A 130 -14.67 -34.66 26.25
CA GLU A 130 -14.68 -36.13 26.43
C GLU A 130 -13.31 -36.78 26.11
N GLY A 131 -12.26 -35.99 25.82
CA GLY A 131 -10.89 -36.50 25.65
C GLY A 131 -10.68 -37.44 24.45
N ILE A 132 -11.47 -37.26 23.38
CA ILE A 132 -11.50 -38.16 22.21
C ILE A 132 -10.87 -37.58 20.93
N LEU A 133 -10.44 -36.32 20.92
CA LEU A 133 -9.60 -35.76 19.85
C LEU A 133 -8.12 -36.17 20.02
N ALA A 134 -7.43 -36.52 18.92
CA ALA A 134 -5.99 -36.80 18.96
C ALA A 134 -5.16 -35.51 19.09
N LYS A 135 -3.98 -35.57 19.76
CA LYS A 135 -3.05 -34.43 19.84
C LYS A 135 -2.49 -33.97 18.48
N THR A 136 -2.59 -34.82 17.47
CA THR A 136 -2.24 -34.58 16.06
C THR A 136 -3.43 -34.19 15.19
N ALA A 137 -4.64 -34.03 15.75
CA ALA A 137 -5.87 -33.94 14.98
C ALA A 137 -5.87 -32.84 13.91
N ARG A 138 -6.58 -33.13 12.81
CA ARG A 138 -6.88 -32.24 11.69
C ARG A 138 -8.36 -31.87 11.75
N ILE A 139 -8.65 -30.65 12.21
CA ILE A 139 -10.01 -30.12 12.30
C ILE A 139 -10.27 -29.26 11.06
N VAL A 140 -11.29 -29.64 10.29
CA VAL A 140 -11.55 -29.12 8.95
C VAL A 140 -12.96 -28.57 8.91
N ASN A 141 -13.06 -27.24 8.94
CA ASN A 141 -14.32 -26.50 8.87
C ASN A 141 -14.68 -26.25 7.39
N LEU A 142 -15.76 -26.86 6.87
CA LEU A 142 -16.19 -26.58 5.50
C LEU A 142 -16.81 -25.18 5.43
N SER A 143 -16.05 -24.30 4.81
CA SER A 143 -16.40 -22.91 4.56
C SER A 143 -16.92 -22.76 3.11
N SER A 144 -16.80 -21.57 2.54
CA SER A 144 -17.06 -21.31 1.13
C SER A 144 -16.26 -20.08 0.70
N GLY A 145 -15.90 -19.99 -0.59
CA GLY A 145 -15.35 -18.75 -1.16
C GLY A 145 -16.23 -17.52 -0.86
N LEU A 146 -17.54 -17.70 -0.68
CA LEU A 146 -18.47 -16.66 -0.24
C LEU A 146 -18.15 -16.08 1.16
N GLY A 147 -17.51 -16.86 2.04
CA GLY A 147 -17.01 -16.45 3.35
C GLY A 147 -15.66 -15.72 3.32
N SER A 148 -15.05 -15.51 2.15
CA SER A 148 -13.89 -14.61 1.98
C SER A 148 -14.37 -13.24 1.52
N MET A 149 -14.01 -12.19 2.24
CA MET A 149 -14.27 -10.80 1.81
C MET A 149 -13.55 -10.47 0.50
N ALA A 150 -12.37 -11.06 0.25
CA ALA A 150 -11.60 -10.83 -0.97
C ALA A 150 -12.21 -11.49 -2.20
N VAL A 151 -12.76 -12.71 -2.06
CA VAL A 151 -13.44 -13.43 -3.15
C VAL A 151 -14.80 -12.80 -3.40
N SER A 152 -15.61 -12.62 -2.34
CA SER A 152 -16.97 -12.08 -2.45
C SER A 152 -17.02 -10.67 -3.01
N LEU A 153 -15.99 -9.83 -2.84
CA LEU A 153 -15.94 -8.52 -3.50
C LEU A 153 -16.15 -8.61 -5.02
N GLY A 154 -15.58 -9.64 -5.68
CA GLY A 154 -15.65 -9.84 -7.14
C GLY A 154 -16.90 -10.54 -7.65
N ILE A 155 -17.89 -10.86 -6.80
CA ILE A 155 -19.09 -11.59 -7.18
C ILE A 155 -20.28 -10.63 -7.33
N THR A 156 -20.91 -10.67 -8.51
CA THR A 156 -22.10 -9.90 -8.88
C THR A 156 -23.05 -10.75 -9.74
N PRO A 157 -24.37 -10.78 -9.48
CA PRO A 157 -25.09 -10.10 -8.39
C PRO A 157 -24.72 -10.68 -7.01
N ARG A 158 -24.94 -9.88 -5.95
CA ARG A 158 -24.72 -10.32 -4.57
C ARG A 158 -25.97 -11.06 -4.06
N LYS A 159 -25.81 -12.34 -3.75
CA LYS A 159 -26.82 -13.27 -3.22
C LYS A 159 -26.25 -14.02 -2.00
N CYS A 160 -27.03 -14.91 -1.39
CA CYS A 160 -26.62 -15.74 -0.26
C CYS A 160 -26.01 -14.92 0.90
N ALA A 161 -26.61 -13.78 1.26
CA ALA A 161 -25.99 -12.80 2.16
C ALA A 161 -25.75 -13.35 3.59
N THR A 162 -26.78 -13.96 4.18
CA THR A 162 -26.74 -14.68 5.46
C THR A 162 -25.70 -15.81 5.44
N TYR A 163 -25.71 -16.63 4.39
CA TYR A 163 -24.75 -17.73 4.24
C TYR A 163 -23.31 -17.22 4.16
N SER A 164 -23.07 -16.16 3.39
CA SER A 164 -21.75 -15.51 3.26
C SER A 164 -21.24 -14.98 4.60
N ILE A 165 -22.12 -14.35 5.40
CA ILE A 165 -21.80 -13.90 6.76
C ILE A 165 -21.49 -15.10 7.66
N SER A 166 -22.29 -16.17 7.61
CA SER A 166 -22.06 -17.36 8.44
C SER A 166 -20.73 -18.08 8.12
N LYS A 167 -20.33 -18.15 6.84
CA LYS A 167 -19.04 -18.73 6.45
C LYS A 167 -17.87 -17.78 6.72
N GLY A 168 -18.08 -16.45 6.72
CA GLY A 168 -17.12 -15.49 7.25
C GLY A 168 -16.89 -15.64 8.76
N ALA A 169 -17.97 -15.85 9.53
CA ALA A 169 -17.89 -16.14 10.96
C ALA A 169 -17.23 -17.50 11.26
N LEU A 170 -17.51 -18.54 10.46
CA LEU A 170 -16.82 -19.84 10.53
C LEU A 170 -15.30 -19.70 10.26
N ASN A 171 -14.90 -18.85 9.31
CA ASN A 171 -13.49 -18.54 9.08
C ASN A 171 -12.83 -17.83 10.29
N SER A 172 -13.58 -16.99 11.01
CA SER A 172 -13.10 -16.39 12.26
C SER A 172 -12.96 -17.43 13.38
N LEU A 173 -13.94 -18.34 13.53
CA LEU A 173 -13.91 -19.46 14.48
C LEU A 173 -12.68 -20.36 14.25
N THR A 174 -12.40 -20.73 13.00
CA THR A 174 -11.19 -21.47 12.61
C THR A 174 -9.92 -20.82 13.17
N VAL A 175 -9.79 -19.49 13.08
CA VAL A 175 -8.61 -18.77 13.59
C VAL A 175 -8.53 -18.85 15.12
N GLN A 176 -9.63 -18.65 15.85
CA GLN A 176 -9.62 -18.77 17.33
C GLN A 176 -9.26 -20.19 17.76
N GLN A 177 -9.95 -21.20 17.24
CA GLN A 177 -9.68 -22.62 17.51
C GLN A 177 -8.23 -23.01 17.18
N SER A 178 -7.64 -22.43 16.13
CA SER A 178 -6.24 -22.70 15.74
C SER A 178 -5.22 -22.25 16.80
N GLY A 179 -5.52 -21.20 17.57
CA GLY A 179 -4.74 -20.79 18.74
C GLY A 179 -5.13 -21.62 19.97
N GLU A 180 -6.40 -21.54 20.35
CA GLU A 180 -6.94 -22.12 21.59
C GLU A 180 -6.66 -23.60 21.76
N LEU A 181 -6.69 -24.42 20.70
CA LEU A 181 -6.47 -25.87 20.82
C LEU A 181 -4.99 -26.26 20.95
N ARG A 182 -4.07 -25.35 20.62
CA ARG A 182 -2.62 -25.54 20.76
C ARG A 182 -2.08 -25.16 22.13
N GLU A 183 -2.90 -24.55 22.98
CA GLU A 183 -2.53 -24.21 24.36
C GLU A 183 -2.17 -25.45 25.19
N GLU A 184 -1.38 -25.23 26.25
CA GLU A 184 -1.00 -26.27 27.19
C GLU A 184 -2.21 -26.86 27.90
N GLY A 185 -2.20 -28.17 28.14
CA GLY A 185 -3.34 -28.93 28.68
C GLY A 185 -4.41 -29.35 27.65
N LYS A 186 -4.38 -28.85 26.42
CA LYS A 186 -5.29 -29.25 25.33
C LYS A 186 -4.59 -30.20 24.34
N LEU A 187 -4.73 -29.99 23.02
CA LEU A 187 -4.17 -30.87 21.99
C LEU A 187 -2.68 -30.58 21.73
N GLY A 188 -2.25 -29.34 21.93
CA GLY A 188 -0.85 -28.93 21.78
C GLY A 188 -0.43 -28.68 20.32
N PRO A 189 0.86 -28.41 20.07
CA PRO A 189 1.34 -27.75 18.85
C PRO A 189 1.14 -28.55 17.55
N LYS A 190 0.91 -29.87 17.63
CA LYS A 190 0.75 -30.73 16.44
C LYS A 190 -0.65 -30.74 15.86
N CYS A 191 -1.65 -30.26 16.60
CA CYS A 191 -3.01 -30.05 16.09
C CYS A 191 -3.00 -28.98 14.98
N VAL A 192 -3.87 -29.14 13.98
CA VAL A 192 -4.07 -28.16 12.89
C VAL A 192 -5.56 -27.98 12.66
N VAL A 193 -6.01 -26.72 12.75
CA VAL A 193 -7.38 -26.30 12.40
C VAL A 193 -7.34 -25.51 11.09
N ILE A 194 -8.19 -25.84 10.13
CA ILE A 194 -8.33 -25.08 8.87
C ILE A 194 -9.78 -24.86 8.46
N SER A 195 -10.00 -23.84 7.64
CA SER A 195 -11.19 -23.74 6.79
C SER A 195 -10.89 -24.31 5.40
N ILE A 196 -11.87 -24.91 4.74
CA ILE A 196 -11.75 -25.33 3.34
C ILE A 196 -13.00 -24.98 2.51
N ASP A 197 -12.80 -24.46 1.30
CA ASP A 197 -13.83 -24.13 0.32
C ASP A 197 -13.97 -25.28 -0.68
N PRO A 198 -15.09 -26.02 -0.70
CA PRO A 198 -15.30 -27.12 -1.64
C PRO A 198 -15.44 -26.67 -3.10
N GLY A 199 -15.58 -25.37 -3.36
CA GLY A 199 -15.95 -24.82 -4.66
C GLY A 199 -17.46 -24.89 -4.92
N TRP A 200 -17.90 -24.55 -6.14
CA TRP A 200 -19.31 -24.56 -6.50
C TRP A 200 -19.72 -25.94 -7.04
N VAL A 201 -20.12 -26.82 -6.12
CA VAL A 201 -20.33 -28.26 -6.36
C VAL A 201 -21.79 -28.62 -6.62
N LYS A 202 -22.03 -29.47 -7.62
CA LYS A 202 -23.34 -30.02 -8.00
C LYS A 202 -23.98 -30.81 -6.85
N THR A 203 -24.81 -30.11 -6.09
CA THR A 203 -25.54 -30.61 -4.93
C THR A 203 -26.84 -29.81 -4.80
N ARG A 204 -27.79 -30.26 -3.97
CA ARG A 204 -29.01 -29.50 -3.67
C ARG A 204 -28.74 -28.07 -3.11
N MET A 205 -27.56 -27.82 -2.55
CA MET A 205 -27.15 -26.48 -2.07
C MET A 205 -26.43 -25.66 -3.17
N GLY A 206 -25.76 -26.32 -4.12
CA GLY A 206 -25.11 -25.65 -5.25
C GLY A 206 -26.08 -25.24 -6.36
N GLY A 207 -27.17 -25.99 -6.55
CA GLY A 207 -28.13 -25.76 -7.62
C GLY A 207 -27.61 -26.19 -9.00
N GLU A 208 -28.44 -26.01 -10.03
CA GLU A 208 -28.19 -26.48 -11.41
C GLU A 208 -27.01 -25.78 -12.09
N GLY A 209 -26.70 -24.54 -11.71
CA GLY A 209 -25.56 -23.77 -12.25
C GLY A 209 -24.19 -24.20 -11.73
N ALA A 210 -24.13 -25.13 -10.77
CA ALA A 210 -22.87 -25.59 -10.19
C ALA A 210 -22.02 -26.38 -11.21
N ILE A 211 -20.72 -26.11 -11.24
CA ILE A 211 -19.83 -26.60 -12.30
C ILE A 211 -19.00 -27.83 -11.91
N LEU A 212 -18.72 -28.03 -10.62
CA LEU A 212 -17.79 -29.05 -10.11
C LEU A 212 -18.54 -30.30 -9.65
N GLU A 213 -18.01 -31.50 -9.94
CA GLU A 213 -18.61 -32.74 -9.42
C GLU A 213 -18.24 -32.99 -7.95
N PRO A 214 -19.13 -33.60 -7.13
CA PRO A 214 -18.81 -33.97 -5.75
C PRO A 214 -17.53 -34.78 -5.64
N LYS A 215 -17.35 -35.77 -6.53
CA LYS A 215 -16.19 -36.67 -6.55
C LYS A 215 -14.86 -35.92 -6.69
N GLU A 216 -14.83 -34.91 -7.56
CA GLU A 216 -13.64 -34.09 -7.82
C GLU A 216 -13.35 -33.14 -6.65
N SER A 217 -14.39 -32.53 -6.08
CA SER A 217 -14.28 -31.66 -4.90
C SER A 217 -13.74 -32.42 -3.69
N ILE A 218 -14.34 -33.58 -3.35
CA ILE A 218 -13.91 -34.41 -2.22
C ILE A 218 -12.50 -34.98 -2.46
N GLY A 219 -12.20 -35.50 -3.64
CA GLY A 219 -10.89 -36.07 -3.95
C GLY A 219 -9.76 -35.03 -3.86
N GLY A 220 -10.03 -33.79 -4.27
CA GLY A 220 -9.14 -32.66 -4.05
C GLY A 220 -9.00 -32.32 -2.56
N MET A 221 -10.11 -32.18 -1.83
CA MET A 221 -10.10 -31.84 -0.40
C MET A 221 -9.36 -32.89 0.43
N LEU A 222 -9.58 -34.19 0.22
CA LEU A 222 -8.87 -35.25 0.94
C LEU A 222 -7.36 -35.16 0.70
N LYS A 223 -6.93 -34.98 -0.56
CA LYS A 223 -5.52 -34.77 -0.90
C LYS A 223 -4.92 -33.52 -0.23
N ALA A 224 -5.69 -32.44 -0.10
CA ALA A 224 -5.25 -31.25 0.62
C ALA A 224 -5.16 -31.48 2.14
N ILE A 225 -6.16 -32.14 2.73
CA ILE A 225 -6.26 -32.45 4.18
C ILE A 225 -5.13 -33.39 4.62
N HIS A 226 -4.81 -34.41 3.82
CA HIS A 226 -3.68 -35.32 4.08
C HIS A 226 -2.30 -34.64 3.92
N GLY A 227 -2.23 -33.51 3.21
CA GLY A 227 -1.01 -32.73 3.03
C GLY A 227 -0.72 -31.69 4.13
N LEU A 228 -1.59 -31.51 5.13
CA LEU A 228 -1.50 -30.42 6.11
C LEU A 228 -0.34 -30.57 7.09
N GLY A 229 0.60 -29.63 7.05
CA GLY A 229 1.69 -29.48 8.02
C GLY A 229 1.34 -28.57 9.21
N GLU A 230 2.21 -28.54 10.22
CA GLU A 230 2.01 -27.69 11.42
C GLU A 230 1.91 -26.19 11.11
N GLY A 231 2.52 -25.75 10.00
CA GLY A 231 2.49 -24.38 9.50
C GLY A 231 1.23 -24.00 8.71
N ASP A 232 0.24 -24.91 8.59
CA ASP A 232 -1.03 -24.66 7.87
C ASP A 232 -2.21 -24.32 8.81
N ASN A 233 -1.97 -24.36 10.11
CA ASN A 233 -2.92 -24.03 11.16
C ASN A 233 -3.43 -22.58 11.07
N GLY A 234 -4.76 -22.41 11.18
CA GLY A 234 -5.45 -21.12 11.08
C GLY A 234 -5.68 -20.62 9.66
N LYS A 235 -5.29 -21.37 8.62
CA LYS A 235 -5.46 -20.97 7.22
C LYS A 235 -6.82 -21.38 6.64
N PHE A 236 -7.11 -20.80 5.47
CA PHE A 236 -8.26 -21.11 4.64
C PHE A 236 -7.77 -21.57 3.26
N TYR A 237 -8.28 -22.70 2.77
CA TYR A 237 -7.89 -23.33 1.49
C TYR A 237 -9.06 -23.54 0.54
N THR A 238 -8.78 -23.74 -0.75
CA THR A 238 -9.71 -24.34 -1.72
C THR A 238 -9.62 -25.88 -1.70
N TYR A 239 -10.59 -26.55 -2.32
CA TYR A 239 -10.53 -27.99 -2.64
C TYR A 239 -9.29 -28.42 -3.43
N THR A 240 -8.55 -27.49 -4.05
CA THR A 240 -7.28 -27.75 -4.74
C THR A 240 -6.04 -27.54 -3.87
N GLY A 241 -6.19 -27.28 -2.57
CA GLY A 241 -5.08 -27.01 -1.65
C GLY A 241 -4.44 -25.63 -1.82
N LYS A 242 -5.12 -24.68 -2.50
CA LYS A 242 -4.63 -23.31 -2.70
C LYS A 242 -5.17 -22.39 -1.61
N GLU A 243 -4.30 -21.60 -0.99
CA GLU A 243 -4.68 -20.67 0.08
C GLU A 243 -5.65 -19.58 -0.42
N VAL A 244 -6.69 -19.29 0.38
CA VAL A 244 -7.74 -18.31 0.13
C VAL A 244 -7.58 -17.12 1.09
N PRO A 245 -7.43 -15.87 0.60
CA PRO A 245 -7.29 -14.71 1.46
C PRO A 245 -8.61 -14.41 2.20
N CYS A 246 -8.60 -14.40 3.54
CA CYS A 246 -9.80 -14.14 4.33
C CYS A 246 -10.31 -12.69 4.22
N HIS A 247 -9.40 -11.71 4.31
CA HIS A 247 -9.70 -10.28 4.19
C HIS A 247 -9.45 -9.74 2.79
N ALA A 248 -10.30 -8.78 2.38
CA ALA A 248 -10.09 -7.95 1.21
C ALA A 248 -8.81 -7.10 1.36
N ARG A 249 -7.70 -7.57 0.76
CA ARG A 249 -6.51 -6.74 0.55
C ARG A 249 -6.74 -5.83 -0.65
N ASP A 250 -7.40 -4.69 -0.43
CA ASP A 250 -7.35 -3.58 -1.37
C ASP A 250 -5.89 -3.09 -1.47
N PRO A 251 -5.23 -3.14 -2.65
CA PRO A 251 -3.83 -2.78 -2.81
C PRO A 251 -3.62 -1.25 -2.84
N GLY A 252 -4.00 -0.58 -1.76
CA GLY A 252 -3.80 0.86 -1.58
C GLY A 252 -2.34 1.27 -1.78
N MET A 253 -2.13 2.37 -2.50
CA MET A 253 -0.84 2.79 -3.09
C MET A 253 0.35 2.86 -2.10
N ILE A 254 0.10 3.04 -0.80
CA ILE A 254 1.12 3.07 0.25
C ILE A 254 1.59 1.66 0.64
N MET A 255 0.69 0.67 0.67
CA MET A 255 1.08 -0.73 0.90
C MET A 255 1.74 -1.36 -0.33
N ALA A 256 1.51 -0.82 -1.53
CA ALA A 256 2.25 -1.22 -2.72
C ALA A 256 3.77 -1.08 -2.51
N VAL A 257 4.26 -0.01 -1.86
CA VAL A 257 5.70 0.18 -1.58
C VAL A 257 6.25 -0.84 -0.59
N ARG A 258 5.51 -1.21 0.47
CA ARG A 258 5.92 -2.26 1.42
C ARG A 258 5.90 -3.66 0.78
N ALA A 259 4.88 -3.95 -0.02
CA ALA A 259 4.80 -5.18 -0.81
C ALA A 259 5.83 -5.23 -1.95
N TRP A 260 6.30 -4.09 -2.44
CA TRP A 260 7.35 -3.97 -3.45
C TRP A 260 8.74 -4.24 -2.86
N VAL A 261 9.04 -3.80 -1.63
CA VAL A 261 10.33 -4.16 -0.98
C VAL A 261 10.35 -5.64 -0.54
N ILE A 262 9.27 -6.15 0.07
CA ILE A 262 9.28 -7.46 0.75
C ILE A 262 8.69 -8.59 -0.12
N GLY A 263 7.71 -8.29 -0.97
CA GLY A 263 6.91 -9.30 -1.68
C GLY A 263 7.59 -9.99 -2.86
N TYR A 264 8.73 -9.49 -3.35
CA TYR A 264 9.45 -10.10 -4.47
C TYR A 264 9.91 -11.54 -4.18
N HIS A 265 10.16 -11.88 -2.92
CA HIS A 265 10.71 -13.19 -2.53
C HIS A 265 9.72 -14.35 -2.71
N HIS A 266 8.41 -14.08 -2.71
CA HIS A 266 7.36 -15.11 -2.59
C HIS A 266 6.68 -15.54 -3.90
N ARG A 267 6.92 -14.86 -5.03
CA ARG A 267 6.15 -15.05 -6.28
C ARG A 267 6.96 -15.09 -7.58
N GLY A 268 8.12 -15.76 -7.55
CA GLY A 268 8.78 -16.23 -8.77
C GLY A 268 9.34 -15.15 -9.71
N VAL A 269 9.52 -13.91 -9.25
CA VAL A 269 10.29 -12.89 -10.00
C VAL A 269 11.77 -13.28 -10.08
N TRP A 270 12.31 -13.91 -9.04
CA TRP A 270 13.65 -14.52 -9.01
C TRP A 270 13.71 -15.95 -9.56
N SER A 271 12.63 -16.45 -10.19
CA SER A 271 12.61 -17.82 -10.71
C SER A 271 13.45 -17.94 -11.98
N THR A 272 14.31 -18.96 -12.01
CA THR A 272 15.24 -19.31 -13.09
C THR A 272 14.64 -20.29 -14.12
N SER A 273 13.42 -20.80 -13.92
CA SER A 273 12.80 -21.82 -14.77
C SER A 273 12.38 -21.35 -16.16
N VAL A 274 12.47 -20.05 -16.44
CA VAL A 274 12.15 -19.41 -17.72
C VAL A 274 13.15 -18.27 -17.92
N PRO A 275 13.61 -17.97 -19.15
CA PRO A 275 14.38 -16.74 -19.43
C PRO A 275 13.67 -15.50 -18.90
N ASN A 276 14.39 -14.72 -18.08
CA ASN A 276 13.78 -13.77 -17.16
C ASN A 276 14.68 -12.54 -16.95
N ARG A 277 14.27 -11.39 -17.51
CA ARG A 277 14.95 -10.09 -17.41
C ARG A 277 14.42 -9.21 -16.27
N SER A 278 13.31 -9.62 -15.64
CA SER A 278 12.63 -8.83 -14.61
C SER A 278 13.50 -8.47 -13.38
N PRO A 279 14.37 -9.37 -12.84
CA PRO A 279 15.24 -9.05 -11.72
C PRO A 279 16.14 -7.83 -11.96
N THR A 280 16.73 -7.72 -13.14
CA THR A 280 17.65 -6.63 -13.50
C THR A 280 16.92 -5.27 -13.52
N LEU A 281 15.68 -5.23 -14.04
CA LEU A 281 14.87 -4.01 -14.00
C LEU A 281 14.60 -3.59 -12.54
N VAL A 282 14.19 -4.53 -11.69
CA VAL A 282 13.89 -4.28 -10.27
C VAL A 282 15.12 -3.77 -9.51
N ILE A 283 16.30 -4.38 -9.73
CA ILE A 283 17.56 -3.93 -9.09
C ILE A 283 17.91 -2.51 -9.52
N VAL A 284 17.85 -2.21 -10.83
CA VAL A 284 18.15 -0.87 -11.37
C VAL A 284 17.16 0.17 -10.80
N SER A 285 15.86 -0.11 -10.86
CA SER A 285 14.82 0.77 -10.29
C SER A 285 15.03 1.05 -8.80
N ILE A 286 15.31 0.03 -7.98
CA ILE A 286 15.53 0.20 -6.53
C ILE A 286 16.78 1.05 -6.26
N VAL A 287 17.92 0.70 -6.84
CA VAL A 287 19.20 1.37 -6.57
C VAL A 287 19.15 2.84 -6.99
N PHE A 288 18.65 3.12 -8.19
CA PHE A 288 18.55 4.50 -8.66
C PHE A 288 17.48 5.30 -7.91
N LEU A 289 16.32 4.71 -7.55
CA LEU A 289 15.30 5.41 -6.77
C LEU A 289 15.83 5.82 -5.40
N VAL A 290 16.53 4.94 -4.67
CA VAL A 290 17.12 5.26 -3.35
C VAL A 290 18.10 6.44 -3.45
N ILE A 291 18.95 6.47 -4.47
CA ILE A 291 19.88 7.58 -4.71
C ILE A 291 19.11 8.86 -5.03
N THR A 292 18.13 8.81 -5.94
CA THR A 292 17.31 9.97 -6.31
C THR A 292 16.53 10.53 -5.11
N THR A 293 15.96 9.66 -4.27
CA THR A 293 15.27 10.05 -3.03
C THR A 293 16.21 10.78 -2.08
N ALA A 294 17.46 10.33 -1.91
CA ALA A 294 18.44 11.00 -1.05
C ALA A 294 18.78 12.41 -1.57
N PHE A 295 19.04 12.57 -2.88
CA PHE A 295 19.33 13.87 -3.47
C PHE A 295 18.11 14.82 -3.43
N TRP A 296 16.91 14.32 -3.68
CA TRP A 296 15.68 15.10 -3.64
C TRP A 296 15.29 15.53 -2.22
N THR A 297 15.28 14.61 -1.25
CA THR A 297 14.96 14.94 0.15
C THR A 297 15.95 15.95 0.73
N PHE A 298 17.25 15.81 0.44
CA PHE A 298 18.27 16.76 0.86
C PHE A 298 18.06 18.14 0.21
N ARG A 299 17.72 18.21 -1.09
CA ARG A 299 17.37 19.48 -1.76
C ARG A 299 16.16 20.15 -1.09
N GLN A 300 15.05 19.43 -0.96
CA GLN A 300 13.80 20.02 -0.46
C GLN A 300 13.95 20.43 1.01
N GLY A 301 14.57 19.60 1.86
CA GLY A 301 14.87 19.93 3.26
C GLY A 301 15.75 21.16 3.41
N TRP A 302 16.84 21.26 2.62
CA TRP A 302 17.72 22.44 2.62
C TRP A 302 16.98 23.72 2.21
N ARG A 303 16.22 23.67 1.11
CA ARG A 303 15.43 24.80 0.59
C ARG A 303 14.34 25.24 1.57
N TRP A 304 13.68 24.30 2.24
CA TRP A 304 12.65 24.55 3.23
C TRP A 304 13.22 25.22 4.48
N ALA A 305 14.32 24.70 5.03
CA ALA A 305 15.00 25.26 6.20
C ALA A 305 15.46 26.71 5.98
N HIS A 306 15.99 27.02 4.79
CA HIS A 306 16.45 28.37 4.43
C HIS A 306 15.33 29.27 3.86
N ARG A 307 14.07 28.81 3.86
CA ARG A 307 12.89 29.51 3.28
C ARG A 307 13.03 29.90 1.80
N GLN A 308 13.98 29.31 1.07
CA GLN A 308 14.29 29.62 -0.33
C GLN A 308 13.38 28.89 -1.31
N ARG A 309 12.06 29.01 -1.20
CA ARG A 309 11.12 28.37 -2.13
C ARG A 309 11.03 29.13 -3.46
N GLY A 310 10.95 28.41 -4.57
CA GLY A 310 10.67 28.94 -5.92
C GLY A 310 9.91 27.92 -6.76
N ALA A 311 9.53 28.29 -7.98
CA ALA A 311 8.81 27.39 -8.90
C ALA A 311 9.61 26.11 -9.21
N ASP A 312 10.95 26.22 -9.32
CA ASP A 312 11.87 25.08 -9.51
C ASP A 312 11.80 24.06 -8.37
N ASP A 313 11.49 24.47 -7.13
CA ASP A 313 11.36 23.55 -5.99
C ASP A 313 10.03 22.77 -6.03
N TRP A 314 8.96 23.36 -6.58
CA TRP A 314 7.68 22.66 -6.79
C TRP A 314 7.72 21.73 -7.99
N MET A 315 8.33 22.16 -9.09
CA MET A 315 8.41 21.37 -10.32
C MET A 315 9.34 20.15 -10.14
N ALA A 316 10.41 20.29 -9.34
CA ALA A 316 11.21 19.16 -8.86
C ALA A 316 10.42 18.19 -7.97
N ALA A 317 9.44 18.67 -7.19
CA ALA A 317 8.56 17.79 -6.41
C ALA A 317 7.58 17.03 -7.31
N CYS A 318 6.97 17.69 -8.30
CA CYS A 318 6.12 17.02 -9.30
C CYS A 318 6.90 15.95 -10.09
N ALA A 319 8.11 16.27 -10.55
CA ALA A 319 9.00 15.31 -11.20
C ALA A 319 9.26 14.08 -10.32
N TYR A 320 9.67 14.28 -9.06
CA TYR A 320 9.94 13.16 -8.14
C TYR A 320 8.69 12.32 -7.82
N VAL A 321 7.51 12.92 -7.68
CA VAL A 321 6.25 12.18 -7.46
C VAL A 321 5.88 11.35 -8.70
N VAL A 322 6.02 11.90 -9.90
CA VAL A 322 5.79 11.15 -11.15
C VAL A 322 6.79 10.01 -11.33
N LEU A 323 8.05 10.22 -10.98
CA LEU A 323 9.08 9.17 -10.96
C LEU A 323 8.71 8.03 -9.98
N LEU A 324 8.28 8.36 -8.76
CA LEU A 324 7.86 7.34 -7.79
C LEU A 324 6.68 6.51 -8.32
N ILE A 325 5.70 7.15 -8.95
CA ILE A 325 4.55 6.48 -9.58
C ILE A 325 5.00 5.61 -10.77
N GLN A 326 5.92 6.11 -11.61
CA GLN A 326 6.53 5.35 -12.71
C GLN A 326 7.18 4.06 -12.20
N THR A 327 8.08 4.15 -11.21
CA THR A 327 8.78 2.98 -10.64
C THR A 327 7.80 2.00 -9.98
N VAL A 328 6.74 2.47 -9.33
CA VAL A 328 5.67 1.60 -8.79
C VAL A 328 4.94 0.87 -9.92
N PHE A 329 4.55 1.54 -11.01
CA PHE A 329 3.93 0.87 -12.16
C PHE A 329 4.89 -0.13 -12.85
N GLY A 330 6.19 0.18 -12.95
CA GLY A 330 7.20 -0.75 -13.44
C GLY A 330 7.30 -2.01 -12.57
N GLY A 331 7.34 -1.83 -11.25
CA GLY A 331 7.34 -2.93 -10.27
C GLY A 331 6.09 -3.81 -10.34
N ILE A 332 4.91 -3.23 -10.55
CA ILE A 332 3.65 -3.98 -10.71
C ILE A 332 3.57 -4.66 -12.08
N ALA A 333 4.08 -4.06 -13.16
CA ALA A 333 4.20 -4.73 -14.46
C ALA A 333 5.07 -6.00 -14.34
N VAL A 334 6.22 -5.89 -13.67
CA VAL A 334 7.08 -7.04 -13.33
C VAL A 334 6.34 -8.08 -12.48
N HIS A 335 5.52 -7.67 -11.50
CA HIS A 335 4.73 -8.60 -10.68
C HIS A 335 3.75 -9.45 -11.52
N TYR A 336 3.21 -8.90 -12.60
CA TYR A 336 2.37 -9.62 -13.57
C TYR A 336 3.17 -10.34 -14.67
N GLY A 337 4.50 -10.36 -14.59
CA GLY A 337 5.40 -11.15 -15.45
C GLY A 337 6.14 -10.35 -16.53
N PHE A 338 6.04 -9.02 -16.56
CA PHE A 338 6.80 -8.20 -17.53
C PHE A 338 8.31 -8.42 -17.38
N GLY A 339 9.03 -8.64 -18.48
CA GLY A 339 10.43 -9.09 -18.50
C GLY A 339 10.62 -10.60 -18.63
N LYS A 340 9.52 -11.38 -18.74
CA LYS A 340 9.52 -12.74 -19.28
C LYS A 340 8.89 -12.73 -20.68
N HIS A 341 9.07 -13.81 -21.43
CA HIS A 341 8.44 -13.97 -22.75
C HIS A 341 6.91 -14.01 -22.67
N ARG A 342 6.24 -13.39 -23.65
CA ARG A 342 4.77 -13.24 -23.73
C ARG A 342 4.00 -14.56 -23.54
N GLU A 343 4.56 -15.66 -24.04
CA GLU A 343 3.95 -17.00 -24.02
C GLU A 343 3.96 -17.62 -22.61
N ALA A 344 4.94 -17.28 -21.76
CA ALA A 344 5.02 -17.75 -20.38
C ALA A 344 4.06 -17.00 -19.41
N ILE A 345 3.39 -15.94 -19.88
CA ILE A 345 2.59 -15.03 -19.04
C ILE A 345 1.17 -14.76 -19.57
N GLN A 346 0.68 -15.58 -20.51
CA GLN A 346 -0.65 -15.43 -21.15
C GLN A 346 -1.83 -15.06 -20.21
N PRO A 347 -2.04 -15.68 -19.03
CA PRO A 347 -3.16 -15.31 -18.14
C PRO A 347 -2.99 -13.96 -17.41
N THR A 348 -1.78 -13.40 -17.36
CA THR A 348 -1.50 -12.09 -16.72
C THR A 348 -1.07 -11.00 -17.71
N LEU A 349 -0.87 -11.34 -18.99
CA LEU A 349 -0.35 -10.48 -20.05
C LEU A 349 -1.09 -9.13 -20.16
N SER A 350 -2.43 -9.12 -20.24
CA SER A 350 -3.20 -7.87 -20.35
C SER A 350 -3.01 -6.94 -19.13
N LYS A 351 -2.70 -7.49 -17.94
CA LYS A 351 -2.36 -6.69 -16.75
C LYS A 351 -0.93 -6.17 -16.82
N ALA A 352 0.03 -7.00 -17.22
CA ALA A 352 1.42 -6.58 -17.40
C ALA A 352 1.53 -5.43 -18.44
N LEU A 353 0.78 -5.53 -19.54
CA LEU A 353 0.69 -4.49 -20.57
C LEU A 353 -0.02 -3.22 -20.08
N LEU A 354 -1.06 -3.33 -19.26
CA LEU A 354 -1.73 -2.16 -18.65
C LEU A 354 -0.77 -1.33 -17.79
N TYR A 355 0.01 -1.97 -16.92
CA TYR A 355 0.97 -1.25 -16.08
C TYR A 355 2.18 -0.71 -16.87
N PHE A 356 2.61 -1.39 -17.94
CA PHE A 356 3.59 -0.87 -18.89
C PHE A 356 3.07 0.35 -19.70
N TYR A 357 1.78 0.37 -20.03
CA TYR A 357 1.12 1.52 -20.65
C TYR A 357 1.04 2.72 -19.69
N LEU A 358 0.67 2.49 -18.42
CA LEU A 358 0.68 3.54 -17.38
C LEU A 358 2.10 4.09 -17.11
N TYR A 359 3.10 3.20 -17.04
CA TYR A 359 4.52 3.58 -16.97
C TYR A 359 4.94 4.52 -18.11
N GLN A 360 4.53 4.21 -19.35
CA GLN A 360 4.83 5.03 -20.53
C GLN A 360 4.17 6.42 -20.52
N ILE A 361 3.10 6.62 -19.75
CA ILE A 361 2.46 7.93 -19.55
C ILE A 361 3.29 8.73 -18.54
N CYS A 362 3.65 8.12 -17.40
CA CYS A 362 4.47 8.77 -16.36
C CYS A 362 5.84 9.22 -16.89
N TYR A 363 6.52 8.41 -17.71
CA TYR A 363 7.82 8.77 -18.29
C TYR A 363 7.77 10.07 -19.12
N LYS A 364 6.68 10.32 -19.88
CA LYS A 364 6.55 11.54 -20.71
C LYS A 364 6.27 12.79 -19.87
N LEU A 365 5.44 12.64 -18.84
CA LEU A 365 5.21 13.68 -17.84
C LEU A 365 6.53 14.02 -17.10
N LEU A 366 7.31 13.01 -16.71
CA LEU A 366 8.59 13.18 -16.04
C LEU A 366 9.59 13.96 -16.89
N GLY A 367 9.78 13.57 -18.16
CA GLY A 367 10.67 14.27 -19.10
C GLY A 367 10.28 15.73 -19.34
N GLY A 368 8.98 16.05 -19.27
CA GLY A 368 8.50 17.43 -19.26
C GLY A 368 8.87 18.16 -17.96
N PHE A 369 8.52 17.60 -16.79
CA PHE A 369 8.75 18.28 -15.50
C PHE A 369 10.24 18.53 -15.20
N THR A 370 11.17 17.64 -15.59
CA THR A 370 12.61 17.87 -15.40
C THR A 370 13.13 19.03 -16.25
N LYS A 371 12.81 19.06 -17.54
CA LYS A 371 13.17 20.18 -18.46
C LYS A 371 12.60 21.51 -17.97
N LEU A 372 11.32 21.53 -17.60
CA LEU A 372 10.66 22.73 -17.08
C LEU A 372 11.25 23.18 -15.73
N THR A 373 11.71 22.26 -14.88
CA THR A 373 12.43 22.57 -13.64
C THR A 373 13.73 23.32 -13.90
N PHE A 374 14.51 22.94 -14.92
CA PHE A 374 15.69 23.70 -15.35
C PHE A 374 15.34 25.09 -15.87
N CYS A 375 14.29 25.22 -16.69
CA CYS A 375 13.85 26.53 -17.17
C CYS A 375 13.42 27.47 -16.03
N ALA A 376 12.64 26.97 -15.06
CA ALA A 376 12.25 27.72 -13.87
C ALA A 376 13.48 28.15 -13.03
N LEU A 377 14.48 27.27 -12.91
CA LEU A 377 15.76 27.59 -12.28
C LEU A 377 16.55 28.67 -13.06
N TYR A 378 16.54 28.65 -14.40
CA TYR A 378 17.22 29.65 -15.22
C TYR A 378 16.58 31.03 -15.09
N LEU A 379 15.23 31.12 -15.09
CA LEU A 379 14.51 32.37 -14.80
C LEU A 379 14.83 32.91 -13.39
N ARG A 380 15.04 32.00 -12.42
CA ARG A 380 15.39 32.35 -11.03
C ARG A 380 16.84 32.82 -10.85
N ILE A 381 17.76 32.41 -11.74
CA ILE A 381 19.19 32.80 -11.69
C ILE A 381 19.48 34.03 -12.56
N PHE A 382 18.84 34.16 -13.73
CA PHE A 382 19.22 35.12 -14.76
C PHE A 382 18.09 36.09 -15.12
N SER A 383 18.11 37.28 -14.52
CA SER A 383 17.09 38.34 -14.73
C SER A 383 17.24 39.16 -16.04
N GLN A 384 18.02 38.69 -17.01
CA GLN A 384 18.21 39.42 -18.29
C GLN A 384 16.99 39.25 -19.20
N LYS A 385 16.32 40.34 -19.59
CA LYS A 385 15.04 40.32 -20.32
C LYS A 385 15.03 39.40 -21.55
N GLY A 386 16.00 39.54 -22.46
CA GLY A 386 16.06 38.72 -23.68
C GLY A 386 16.26 37.23 -23.41
N PHE A 387 17.12 36.89 -22.44
CA PHE A 387 17.33 35.51 -21.99
C PHE A 387 16.07 34.94 -21.31
N ALA A 388 15.41 35.72 -20.45
CA ALA A 388 14.17 35.32 -19.80
C ALA A 388 13.05 35.05 -20.82
N THR A 389 12.90 35.89 -21.85
CA THR A 389 11.95 35.65 -22.94
C THR A 389 12.27 34.35 -23.69
N LEU A 390 13.54 34.08 -24.02
CA LEU A 390 13.96 32.83 -24.65
C LEU A 390 13.61 31.61 -23.77
N VAL A 391 13.91 31.66 -22.46
CA VAL A 391 13.60 30.59 -21.52
C VAL A 391 12.08 30.35 -21.44
N MET A 392 11.26 31.41 -21.40
CA MET A 392 9.79 31.30 -21.37
C MET A 392 9.23 30.69 -22.65
N VAL A 393 9.72 31.09 -23.83
CA VAL A 393 9.30 30.51 -25.12
C VAL A 393 9.67 29.01 -25.19
N VAL A 394 10.89 28.64 -24.83
CA VAL A 394 11.29 27.22 -24.78
C VAL A 394 10.46 26.44 -23.75
N SER A 395 10.15 27.04 -22.58
CA SER A 395 9.28 26.42 -21.58
C SER A 395 7.87 26.12 -22.13
N ALA A 396 7.28 27.07 -22.86
CA ALA A 396 5.96 26.89 -23.47
C ALA A 396 5.97 25.77 -24.52
N ILE A 397 6.99 25.71 -25.37
CA ILE A 397 7.13 24.66 -26.41
C ILE A 397 7.36 23.27 -25.77
N VAL A 398 8.23 23.19 -24.75
CA VAL A 398 8.44 21.95 -23.98
C VAL A 398 7.14 21.47 -23.32
N ALA A 399 6.43 22.36 -22.63
CA ALA A 399 5.18 22.02 -21.95
C ALA A 399 4.10 21.54 -22.94
N ALA A 400 3.92 22.26 -24.06
CA ALA A 400 2.95 21.90 -25.09
C ALA A 400 3.28 20.56 -25.77
N GLY A 401 4.55 20.33 -26.14
CA GLY A 401 4.98 19.07 -26.75
C GLY A 401 4.92 17.88 -25.80
N SER A 402 5.38 18.02 -24.56
CA SER A 402 5.25 16.97 -23.53
C SER A 402 3.78 16.64 -23.24
N LEU A 403 2.88 17.63 -23.21
CA LEU A 403 1.44 17.40 -23.08
C LEU A 403 0.88 16.66 -24.32
N ALA A 404 1.23 17.09 -25.54
CA ALA A 404 0.79 16.45 -26.77
C ALA A 404 1.22 14.98 -26.87
N PHE A 405 2.50 14.66 -26.58
CA PHE A 405 2.98 13.27 -26.55
C PHE A 405 2.36 12.45 -25.40
N THR A 406 2.01 13.08 -24.27
CA THR A 406 1.29 12.41 -23.19
C THR A 406 -0.14 12.05 -23.62
N LEU A 407 -0.90 13.02 -24.16
CA LEU A 407 -2.25 12.80 -24.69
C LEU A 407 -2.27 11.79 -25.84
N GLY A 408 -1.30 11.86 -26.77
CA GLY A 408 -1.13 10.88 -27.84
C GLY A 408 -0.81 9.46 -27.33
N THR A 409 -0.26 9.32 -26.11
CA THR A 409 -0.12 8.01 -25.44
C THR A 409 -1.45 7.57 -24.84
N VAL A 410 -2.15 8.45 -24.13
CA VAL A 410 -3.47 8.16 -23.51
C VAL A 410 -4.51 7.74 -24.55
N PHE A 411 -4.46 8.32 -25.74
CA PHE A 411 -5.37 8.02 -26.85
C PHE A 411 -4.70 7.25 -28.00
N GLN A 412 -3.63 6.49 -27.72
CA GLN A 412 -2.86 5.76 -28.75
C GLN A 412 -3.64 4.66 -29.49
N CYS A 413 -4.80 4.25 -28.97
CA CYS A 413 -5.70 3.27 -29.57
C CYS A 413 -7.16 3.71 -29.50
N THR A 414 -7.94 3.32 -30.51
CA THR A 414 -9.39 3.44 -30.56
C THR A 414 -10.00 2.04 -30.73
N PRO A 415 -10.68 1.49 -29.69
CA PRO A 415 -10.85 2.02 -28.33
C PRO A 415 -9.58 1.95 -27.46
N VAL A 416 -9.48 2.80 -26.44
CA VAL A 416 -8.28 2.96 -25.59
C VAL A 416 -7.80 1.65 -24.96
N HIS A 417 -8.71 0.79 -24.50
CA HIS A 417 -8.36 -0.47 -23.85
C HIS A 417 -7.61 -1.47 -24.76
N ARG A 418 -7.66 -1.28 -26.08
CA ARG A 418 -6.86 -2.06 -27.05
C ARG A 418 -5.35 -1.85 -26.90
N ALA A 419 -4.93 -0.77 -26.20
CA ALA A 419 -3.54 -0.53 -25.84
C ALA A 419 -2.95 -1.62 -24.92
N TRP A 420 -3.77 -2.29 -24.10
CA TRP A 420 -3.33 -3.37 -23.20
C TRP A 420 -4.03 -4.71 -23.44
N ASP A 421 -5.23 -4.74 -24.01
CA ASP A 421 -5.86 -5.98 -24.47
C ASP A 421 -6.06 -6.00 -26.00
N ARG A 422 -5.16 -6.69 -26.69
CA ARG A 422 -5.17 -6.81 -28.17
C ARG A 422 -6.30 -7.70 -28.71
N ARG A 423 -7.07 -8.39 -27.86
CA ARG A 423 -8.19 -9.26 -28.28
C ARG A 423 -9.39 -8.47 -28.80
N ILE A 424 -9.56 -7.24 -28.32
CA ILE A 424 -10.69 -6.37 -28.68
C ILE A 424 -10.37 -5.64 -29.98
N SER A 425 -11.29 -5.67 -30.96
CA SER A 425 -11.11 -5.06 -32.28
C SER A 425 -10.99 -3.53 -32.25
N GLY A 426 -10.30 -2.96 -33.24
CA GLY A 426 -10.04 -1.53 -33.34
C GLY A 426 -8.70 -1.19 -33.97
N HIS A 427 -8.30 0.07 -33.89
CA HIS A 427 -7.07 0.59 -34.50
C HIS A 427 -6.17 1.27 -33.47
N CYS A 428 -4.88 1.39 -33.76
CA CYS A 428 -3.89 2.09 -32.93
C CYS A 428 -2.93 2.86 -33.84
N ILE A 429 -2.29 3.88 -33.28
CA ILE A 429 -1.21 4.61 -33.97
C ILE A 429 -0.01 3.69 -34.23
N ASN A 430 0.86 4.09 -35.17
CA ASN A 430 2.16 3.44 -35.33
C ASN A 430 3.05 3.73 -34.11
N ASN A 431 3.09 2.79 -33.17
CA ASN A 431 3.83 2.91 -31.91
C ASN A 431 5.34 3.12 -32.13
N GLU A 432 5.94 2.48 -33.14
CA GLU A 432 7.38 2.65 -33.45
C GLU A 432 7.67 4.11 -33.84
N ALA A 433 6.97 4.61 -34.85
CA ALA A 433 7.12 6.00 -35.31
C ALA A 433 6.86 6.99 -34.16
N PHE A 434 5.81 6.77 -33.37
CA PHE A 434 5.46 7.63 -32.24
C PHE A 434 6.52 7.61 -31.12
N TRP A 435 7.07 6.45 -30.77
CA TRP A 435 8.12 6.33 -29.77
C TRP A 435 9.43 7.00 -30.23
N TYR A 436 9.81 6.86 -31.51
CA TYR A 436 10.97 7.58 -32.06
C TYR A 436 10.74 9.09 -32.10
N SER A 437 9.56 9.57 -32.53
CA SER A 437 9.23 10.99 -32.51
C SER A 437 9.33 11.58 -31.09
N HIS A 438 8.80 10.88 -30.08
CA HIS A 438 8.94 11.29 -28.68
C HIS A 438 10.41 11.31 -28.23
N ALA A 439 11.18 10.26 -28.56
CA ALA A 439 12.58 10.17 -28.18
C ALA A 439 13.43 11.30 -28.80
N ALA A 440 13.18 11.64 -30.07
CA ALA A 440 13.85 12.75 -30.77
C ALA A 440 13.49 14.11 -30.15
N PHE A 441 12.22 14.35 -29.87
CA PHE A 441 11.75 15.56 -29.16
C PHE A 441 12.42 15.70 -27.79
N ASN A 442 12.47 14.62 -27.00
CA ASN A 442 13.04 14.62 -25.66
C ASN A 442 14.54 14.98 -25.70
N ILE A 443 15.33 14.28 -26.52
CA ILE A 443 16.78 14.52 -26.69
C ILE A 443 17.06 15.93 -27.20
N PHE A 444 16.31 16.41 -28.20
CA PHE A 444 16.47 17.76 -28.74
C PHE A 444 16.29 18.83 -27.64
N PHE A 445 15.24 18.72 -26.83
CA PHE A 445 15.01 19.69 -25.77
C PHE A 445 15.96 19.54 -24.56
N ASP A 446 16.52 18.35 -24.30
CA ASP A 446 17.63 18.23 -23.34
C ASP A 446 18.87 18.97 -23.83
N ILE A 447 19.23 18.85 -25.11
CA ILE A 447 20.35 19.59 -25.72
C ILE A 447 20.09 21.11 -25.69
N VAL A 448 18.88 21.57 -26.03
CA VAL A 448 18.51 23.00 -25.98
C VAL A 448 18.62 23.56 -24.56
N VAL A 449 18.02 22.88 -23.57
CA VAL A 449 18.08 23.29 -22.15
C VAL A 449 19.53 23.28 -21.65
N PHE A 450 20.32 22.26 -22.01
CA PHE A 450 21.73 22.13 -21.63
C PHE A 450 22.63 23.24 -22.17
N ILE A 451 22.48 23.62 -23.45
CA ILE A 451 23.31 24.65 -24.10
C ILE A 451 22.92 26.06 -23.65
N MET A 452 21.62 26.30 -23.43
CA MET A 452 21.04 27.62 -23.13
C MET A 452 21.84 28.49 -22.12
N PRO A 453 22.26 28.02 -20.93
CA PRO A 453 22.99 28.85 -19.98
C PRO A 453 24.49 29.03 -20.30
N ILE A 454 25.07 28.24 -21.21
CA ILE A 454 26.53 28.22 -21.45
C ILE A 454 27.10 29.55 -21.94
N PRO A 455 26.50 30.27 -22.92
CA PRO A 455 27.01 31.57 -23.36
C PRO A 455 27.03 32.62 -22.23
N LEU A 456 25.99 32.62 -21.39
CA LEU A 456 25.85 33.55 -20.27
C LEU A 456 26.75 33.21 -19.07
N ILE A 457 27.12 31.94 -18.91
CA ILE A 457 28.14 31.51 -17.94
C ILE A 457 29.56 31.87 -18.40
N ARG A 458 29.84 31.86 -19.72
CA ARG A 458 31.17 32.19 -20.26
C ARG A 458 31.59 33.65 -20.03
N THR A 459 30.65 34.58 -19.89
CA THR A 459 30.95 36.00 -19.57
C THR A 459 31.18 36.24 -18.07
N LEU A 460 30.86 35.27 -17.20
CA LEU A 460 30.90 35.43 -15.74
C LEU A 460 32.25 34.98 -15.15
N LYS A 461 33.01 35.92 -14.57
CA LYS A 461 34.33 35.67 -13.94
C LYS A 461 34.19 34.93 -12.60
N LEU A 462 34.06 33.60 -12.64
CA LEU A 462 33.93 32.72 -11.47
C LEU A 462 35.27 32.23 -10.90
N ALA A 463 35.36 32.10 -9.57
CA ALA A 463 36.52 31.53 -8.88
C ALA A 463 36.71 30.03 -9.19
N ARG A 464 37.95 29.52 -9.13
CA ARG A 464 38.27 28.12 -9.54
C ARG A 464 37.39 27.06 -8.85
N SER A 465 37.20 27.15 -7.53
CA SER A 465 36.34 26.22 -6.77
C SER A 465 34.85 26.31 -7.15
N GLN A 466 34.37 27.50 -7.54
CA GLN A 466 33.02 27.72 -8.07
C GLN A 466 32.86 27.23 -9.51
N LYS A 467 33.96 27.09 -10.26
CA LYS A 467 34.00 26.54 -11.62
C LYS A 467 33.91 25.01 -11.59
N THR A 468 34.61 24.33 -10.68
CA THR A 468 34.57 22.85 -10.56
C THR A 468 33.14 22.33 -10.30
N GLY A 469 32.45 22.88 -9.30
CA GLY A 469 31.06 22.50 -8.98
C GLY A 469 30.00 22.98 -9.99
N LEU A 470 30.43 23.65 -11.08
CA LEU A 470 29.59 23.98 -12.24
C LEU A 470 29.88 23.02 -13.39
N ILE A 471 31.16 22.69 -13.63
CA ILE A 471 31.58 21.66 -14.57
C ILE A 471 30.93 20.31 -14.24
N SER A 472 30.88 19.91 -12.96
CA SER A 472 30.25 18.63 -12.55
C SER A 472 28.75 18.54 -12.92
N ILE A 473 28.03 19.65 -12.91
CA ILE A 473 26.61 19.72 -13.32
C ILE A 473 26.51 19.55 -14.85
N PHE A 474 27.40 20.20 -15.61
CA PHE A 474 27.47 20.00 -17.06
C PHE A 474 27.92 18.59 -17.46
N CYS A 475 28.82 17.94 -16.71
CA CYS A 475 29.18 16.55 -16.96
C CYS A 475 27.98 15.60 -16.74
N LEU A 476 27.19 15.80 -15.68
CA LEU A 476 25.99 14.98 -15.46
C LEU A 476 24.90 15.26 -16.49
N GLY A 477 24.70 16.52 -16.89
CA GLY A 477 23.76 16.87 -17.97
C GLY A 477 24.12 16.23 -19.32
N ALA A 478 25.41 16.19 -19.67
CA ALA A 478 25.89 15.49 -20.85
C ALA A 478 25.67 13.97 -20.76
N PHE A 479 25.81 13.38 -19.57
CA PHE A 479 25.51 11.96 -19.33
C PHE A 479 24.00 11.64 -19.46
N VAL A 480 23.10 12.54 -19.03
CA VAL A 480 21.65 12.40 -19.27
C VAL A 480 21.35 12.35 -20.77
N ILE A 481 21.92 13.26 -21.56
CA ILE A 481 21.76 13.26 -23.02
C ILE A 481 22.30 11.97 -23.64
N ALA A 482 23.46 11.48 -23.20
CA ALA A 482 24.03 10.22 -23.66
C ALA A 482 23.14 9.01 -23.32
N ALA A 483 22.60 8.93 -22.10
CA ALA A 483 21.67 7.87 -21.69
C ALA A 483 20.38 7.87 -22.53
N ALA A 484 19.85 9.05 -22.87
CA ALA A 484 18.67 9.19 -23.73
C ALA A 484 18.94 8.75 -25.18
N VAL A 485 20.14 9.03 -25.71
CA VAL A 485 20.59 8.51 -27.02
C VAL A 485 20.73 6.99 -26.98
N VAL A 486 21.34 6.41 -25.94
CA VAL A 486 21.43 4.93 -25.81
C VAL A 486 20.03 4.31 -25.72
N ARG A 487 19.10 4.89 -24.95
CA ARG A 487 17.70 4.42 -24.93
C ARG A 487 17.04 4.47 -26.32
N MET A 488 17.30 5.51 -27.12
CA MET A 488 16.79 5.59 -28.50
C MET A 488 17.36 4.45 -29.38
N VAL A 489 18.62 4.04 -29.18
CA VAL A 489 19.18 2.87 -29.89
C VAL A 489 18.52 1.57 -29.42
N MET A 490 18.40 1.35 -28.10
CA MET A 490 17.78 0.14 -27.52
C MET A 490 16.27 0.02 -27.81
N LEU A 491 15.62 1.13 -28.18
CA LEU A 491 14.24 1.16 -28.66
C LEU A 491 14.08 0.41 -30.00
N ARG A 492 15.12 0.34 -30.84
CA ARG A 492 15.09 -0.39 -32.13
C ARG A 492 14.76 -1.87 -31.94
N ASP A 493 15.48 -2.51 -31.04
CA ASP A 493 15.28 -3.94 -30.70
C ASP A 493 13.91 -4.18 -30.05
N SER A 494 13.33 -3.14 -29.43
CA SER A 494 11.99 -3.18 -28.88
C SER A 494 10.93 -3.08 -29.98
N ALA A 495 11.09 -2.14 -30.93
CA ALA A 495 10.15 -1.86 -32.01
C ALA A 495 10.06 -3.00 -33.03
N GLY A 496 11.21 -3.60 -33.42
CA GLY A 496 11.25 -4.75 -34.32
C GLY A 496 10.82 -6.08 -33.70
N SER A 497 10.49 -6.12 -32.41
CA SER A 497 10.18 -7.38 -31.70
C SER A 497 8.70 -7.76 -31.73
N THR A 498 8.41 -9.03 -31.97
CA THR A 498 7.06 -9.63 -31.86
C THR A 498 6.64 -9.93 -30.42
N ASP A 499 7.53 -9.71 -29.46
CA ASP A 499 7.34 -9.85 -28.00
C ASP A 499 7.75 -8.55 -27.29
N PRO A 500 6.82 -7.58 -27.14
CA PRO A 500 7.12 -6.31 -26.47
C PRO A 500 7.44 -6.47 -24.98
N THR A 501 6.97 -7.55 -24.34
CA THR A 501 7.24 -7.86 -22.93
C THR A 501 8.70 -8.27 -22.68
N TRP A 502 9.33 -8.96 -23.63
CA TRP A 502 10.75 -9.30 -23.58
C TRP A 502 11.66 -8.23 -24.20
N GLY A 503 11.27 -7.69 -25.35
CA GLY A 503 12.05 -6.69 -26.11
C GLY A 503 12.20 -5.37 -25.36
N SER A 504 11.06 -4.76 -24.97
CA SER A 504 11.06 -3.44 -24.32
C SER A 504 11.77 -3.41 -22.96
N THR A 505 12.04 -4.55 -22.33
CA THR A 505 12.68 -4.59 -21.01
C THR A 505 14.11 -4.01 -21.02
N ILE A 506 14.87 -4.12 -22.12
CA ILE A 506 16.20 -3.47 -22.23
C ILE A 506 16.05 -1.94 -22.34
N ALA A 507 15.08 -1.46 -23.12
CA ALA A 507 14.77 -0.03 -23.19
C ALA A 507 14.24 0.51 -21.85
N LEU A 508 13.54 -0.31 -21.06
CA LEU A 508 13.11 0.07 -19.70
C LEU A 508 14.27 0.28 -18.73
N TYR A 509 15.34 -0.54 -18.78
CA TYR A 509 16.54 -0.31 -17.95
C TYR A 509 17.09 1.11 -18.19
N TRP A 510 17.27 1.49 -19.45
CA TRP A 510 17.76 2.82 -19.83
C TRP A 510 16.75 3.92 -19.55
N THR A 511 15.45 3.63 -19.60
CA THR A 511 14.39 4.57 -19.20
C THR A 511 14.48 4.91 -17.71
N GLU A 512 14.69 3.91 -16.83
CA GLU A 512 14.87 4.15 -15.39
C GLU A 512 16.17 4.93 -15.09
N ILE A 513 17.27 4.60 -15.78
CA ILE A 513 18.55 5.31 -15.65
C ILE A 513 18.40 6.78 -16.09
N GLU A 514 17.82 7.03 -17.27
CA GLU A 514 17.56 8.38 -17.80
C GLU A 514 16.66 9.19 -16.85
N ALA A 515 15.55 8.58 -16.42
CA ALA A 515 14.56 9.18 -15.53
C ALA A 515 15.15 9.62 -14.18
N ASN A 516 15.83 8.72 -13.48
CA ASN A 516 16.44 8.99 -12.18
C ASN A 516 17.59 10.01 -12.30
N THR A 517 18.49 9.81 -13.26
CA THR A 517 19.63 10.71 -13.49
C THR A 517 19.16 12.14 -13.82
N SER A 518 18.08 12.29 -14.58
CA SER A 518 17.46 13.59 -14.87
C SER A 518 17.02 14.32 -13.59
N VAL A 519 16.34 13.63 -12.67
CA VAL A 519 15.88 14.22 -11.39
C VAL A 519 17.07 14.54 -10.47
N ILE A 520 18.10 13.68 -10.40
CA ILE A 520 19.34 13.97 -9.69
C ILE A 520 20.02 15.22 -10.26
N CYS A 521 20.10 15.35 -11.59
CA CYS A 521 20.69 16.51 -12.25
C CYS A 521 19.88 17.80 -11.98
N CYS A 522 18.55 17.72 -11.92
CA CYS A 522 17.69 18.84 -11.47
C CYS A 522 17.97 19.24 -10.02
N CYS A 523 18.44 18.32 -9.16
CA CYS A 523 18.72 18.60 -7.76
C CYS A 523 20.06 19.31 -7.52
N LEU A 524 21.11 18.96 -8.26
CA LEU A 524 22.49 19.46 -8.01
C LEU A 524 22.65 20.99 -7.94
N PRO A 525 22.03 21.84 -8.79
CA PRO A 525 22.25 23.27 -8.75
C PRO A 525 21.85 23.94 -7.42
N ALA A 526 20.78 23.47 -6.79
CA ALA A 526 20.35 23.94 -5.47
C ALA A 526 21.28 23.46 -4.34
N LEU A 527 21.90 22.28 -4.52
CA LEU A 527 22.77 21.63 -3.53
C LEU A 527 24.22 22.15 -3.53
N ARG A 528 24.62 22.96 -4.52
CA ARG A 528 25.96 23.55 -4.61
C ARG A 528 26.41 24.29 -3.33
N VAL A 529 25.52 25.04 -2.69
CA VAL A 529 25.84 25.77 -1.45
C VAL A 529 26.05 24.83 -0.25
N PRO A 530 25.13 23.91 0.10
CA PRO A 530 25.38 22.96 1.18
C PRO A 530 26.60 22.07 0.92
N PHE A 531 26.84 21.60 -0.31
CA PHE A 531 28.05 20.83 -0.61
C PHE A 531 29.34 21.62 -0.38
N LEU A 532 29.40 22.90 -0.76
CA LEU A 532 30.58 23.74 -0.49
C LEU A 532 30.78 23.99 1.01
N ASN A 533 29.70 24.13 1.78
CA ASN A 533 29.77 24.31 3.25
C ASN A 533 30.15 23.01 3.97
N LEU A 534 29.67 21.86 3.50
CA LEU A 534 30.04 20.54 4.01
C LEU A 534 31.50 20.21 3.68
N TRP A 535 31.94 20.45 2.44
CA TRP A 535 33.34 20.27 2.00
C TRP A 535 34.30 21.11 2.84
N ARG A 536 33.95 22.38 3.12
CA ARG A 536 34.70 23.22 4.07
C ARG A 536 34.77 22.58 5.45
N ARG A 537 33.65 22.18 6.05
CA ARG A 537 33.64 21.53 7.38
C ARG A 537 34.43 20.22 7.46
N ILE A 538 34.56 19.48 6.35
CA ILE A 538 35.35 18.24 6.28
C ILE A 538 36.84 18.55 6.11
N ARG A 539 37.20 19.45 5.19
CA ARG A 539 38.59 19.84 4.90
C ARG A 539 39.21 20.69 6.02
N ASP A 540 38.44 21.62 6.56
CA ASP A 540 38.81 22.55 7.63
C ASP A 540 38.53 21.88 8.99
N GLY A 541 38.97 20.62 9.12
CA GLY A 541 38.38 19.61 9.99
C GLY A 541 38.44 19.91 11.50
N LYS A 542 37.28 19.81 12.17
CA LYS A 542 37.13 19.78 13.64
C LYS A 542 37.83 20.90 14.45
N SER A 543 37.99 22.10 13.91
CA SER A 543 38.15 23.31 14.74
C SER A 543 36.79 23.82 15.22
N ALA A 544 36.26 23.21 16.28
CA ALA A 544 35.25 23.88 17.09
C ALA A 544 35.89 25.12 17.75
N PRO A 545 35.19 26.27 17.88
CA PRO A 545 35.74 27.40 18.62
C PRO A 545 36.06 26.95 20.05
N SER A 546 37.32 27.09 20.47
CA SER A 546 37.67 27.00 21.89
C SER A 546 36.83 28.01 22.67
N LYS A 547 36.56 27.73 23.94
CA LYS A 547 35.86 28.65 24.84
C LYS A 547 36.72 29.90 25.04
N ALA A 548 36.51 30.91 24.20
CA ALA A 548 37.04 32.25 24.43
C ALA A 548 36.50 32.72 25.79
N SER A 549 37.40 32.90 26.76
CA SER A 549 36.99 33.08 28.15
C SER A 549 36.24 34.39 28.33
N ILE A 550 35.06 34.35 28.95
CA ILE A 550 34.30 35.53 29.33
C ILE A 550 34.98 36.13 30.57
N ASN A 551 36.01 36.95 30.34
CA ASN A 551 36.82 37.59 31.37
C ASN A 551 37.23 39.02 30.96
N HIS A 552 36.26 39.88 30.63
CA HIS A 552 36.50 41.33 30.47
C HIS A 552 35.26 42.21 30.75
N LEU A 553 34.46 41.84 31.76
CA LEU A 553 33.43 42.71 32.34
C LEU A 553 33.44 42.60 33.88
N ILE A 554 34.28 43.42 34.51
CA ILE A 554 34.06 44.13 35.79
C ILE A 554 35.29 45.02 36.02
N SER A 555 35.08 46.34 36.00
CA SER A 555 35.93 47.32 36.70
C SER A 555 35.07 48.58 36.88
N PRO A 556 34.76 49.00 38.12
CA PRO A 556 33.82 50.08 38.36
C PRO A 556 34.49 51.45 38.52
N ARG A 557 33.73 52.50 38.15
CA ARG A 557 33.72 53.84 38.78
C ARG A 557 34.93 54.76 38.57
N GLN A 558 34.76 55.78 37.73
CA GLN A 558 35.06 57.18 38.06
C GLN A 558 34.29 58.14 37.13
N THR A 559 34.12 59.39 37.56
CA THR A 559 33.27 60.45 36.94
C THR A 559 34.05 61.79 36.88
N PRO A 560 33.59 62.85 36.17
CA PRO A 560 34.45 63.78 35.42
C PRO A 560 35.01 64.97 36.23
N PRO A 561 35.80 65.88 35.61
CA PRO A 561 35.25 67.21 35.29
C PRO A 561 35.85 67.94 34.04
N SER A 562 35.47 69.22 33.86
CA SER A 562 35.94 70.29 32.93
C SER A 562 35.52 70.17 31.44
N VAL A 563 34.94 71.17 30.71
CA VAL A 563 34.61 72.62 30.87
C VAL A 563 35.59 73.65 30.25
N TRP A 564 35.28 74.08 29.01
CA TRP A 564 35.34 75.46 28.41
C TRP A 564 34.95 75.33 26.92
N SER A 565 33.96 75.96 26.25
CA SER A 565 33.28 77.28 26.25
C SER A 565 33.84 78.32 25.26
N GLY A 566 33.05 78.66 24.23
CA GLY A 566 33.28 79.71 23.23
C GLY A 566 31.99 79.98 22.41
N PRO A 567 31.73 81.18 21.85
CA PRO A 567 30.37 81.72 21.86
C PRO A 567 29.68 82.09 20.52
N GLN A 568 28.35 82.08 20.58
CA GLN A 568 27.33 82.91 19.90
C GLN A 568 27.56 83.50 18.49
N GLN A 569 26.62 83.18 17.59
CA GLN A 569 25.86 84.11 16.69
C GLN A 569 24.66 83.33 16.11
N SER A 570 23.61 83.94 15.54
CA SER A 570 22.56 84.81 16.10
C SER A 570 21.70 85.31 14.92
N HIS A 571 20.37 85.17 15.01
CA HIS A 571 19.35 85.82 14.16
C HIS A 571 19.08 85.30 12.70
N PRO A 572 17.89 85.60 12.10
CA PRO A 572 17.16 84.64 11.25
C PRO A 572 16.67 85.20 9.88
N SER A 573 15.60 84.59 9.32
CA SER A 573 14.82 84.92 8.09
C SER A 573 15.33 84.16 6.85
N VAL A 574 14.59 83.23 6.22
CA VAL A 574 13.29 83.32 5.49
C VAL A 574 13.42 83.93 4.09
N THR A 575 13.49 83.08 3.04
CA THR A 575 13.05 83.40 1.67
C THR A 575 12.75 82.16 0.80
N THR A 576 11.49 82.08 0.33
CA THR A 576 10.98 81.57 -0.98
C THR A 576 11.58 80.36 -1.73
N TYR A 577 10.71 79.35 -1.95
CA TYR A 577 10.29 78.71 -3.22
C TYR A 577 10.85 79.20 -4.59
N PRO A 578 10.68 78.46 -5.73
CA PRO A 578 10.72 76.99 -5.97
C PRO A 578 11.39 76.61 -7.34
N THR A 579 11.12 75.38 -7.84
CA THR A 579 11.22 74.88 -9.25
C THR A 579 12.57 74.62 -9.93
N LYS A 580 12.78 73.35 -10.34
CA LYS A 580 13.19 72.82 -11.69
C LYS A 580 13.57 71.32 -11.56
N SER A 581 13.44 70.43 -12.56
CA SER A 581 12.61 70.40 -13.78
C SER A 581 12.71 69.01 -14.47
N GLN A 582 11.74 68.69 -15.35
CA GLN A 582 11.74 67.61 -16.38
C GLN A 582 11.63 66.14 -15.87
N HIS A 583 10.88 65.18 -16.46
CA HIS A 583 10.46 64.84 -17.86
C HIS A 583 11.48 63.99 -18.65
N ARG A 584 11.10 63.00 -19.49
CA ARG A 584 9.80 62.36 -19.88
C ARG A 584 10.08 61.03 -20.64
N TYR A 585 9.02 60.28 -21.00
CA TYR A 585 8.85 59.32 -22.13
C TYR A 585 8.74 57.84 -21.71
N GLN A 586 7.81 57.00 -22.24
CA GLN A 586 6.45 57.14 -22.86
C GLN A 586 5.84 55.70 -22.88
N ALA A 587 4.58 55.36 -23.26
CA ALA A 587 3.51 56.06 -23.96
C ALA A 587 2.08 55.60 -23.54
N ASP A 588 1.14 56.54 -23.58
CA ASP A 588 -0.19 56.54 -24.24
C ASP A 588 -1.02 55.22 -24.28
N ALA A 589 -2.26 55.14 -23.76
CA ALA A 589 -3.52 55.88 -24.03
C ALA A 589 -4.18 55.51 -25.37
N ARG A 590 -5.43 55.01 -25.39
CA ARG A 590 -6.72 55.73 -25.51
C ARG A 590 -7.89 54.71 -25.59
N SER A 591 -9.19 55.00 -25.47
CA SER A 591 -9.96 56.07 -24.78
C SER A 591 -11.48 55.84 -24.96
N ASN A 592 -12.29 56.18 -23.95
CA ASN A 592 -13.69 56.66 -23.99
C ASN A 592 -14.77 55.97 -24.87
N LEU A 593 -15.95 55.72 -24.28
CA LEU A 593 -17.16 56.48 -24.66
C LEU A 593 -18.19 56.54 -23.51
N SER A 594 -19.21 57.40 -23.64
CA SER A 594 -20.09 57.83 -22.53
C SER A 594 -21.57 57.93 -22.93
N ALA A 595 -22.49 57.47 -22.08
CA ALA A 595 -23.92 57.85 -22.04
C ALA A 595 -24.62 57.21 -20.81
N SER A 596 -25.77 57.64 -20.30
CA SER A 596 -26.39 58.98 -20.18
C SER A 596 -27.71 58.84 -19.36
N LYS A 597 -28.16 59.90 -18.66
CA LYS A 597 -29.49 60.01 -17.97
C LYS A 597 -29.66 59.09 -16.74
N GLY A 598 -30.51 59.38 -15.75
CA GLY A 598 -31.19 60.65 -15.44
C GLY A 598 -32.42 60.54 -14.51
N VAL A 599 -32.57 61.54 -13.62
CA VAL A 599 -33.85 62.11 -13.10
C VAL A 599 -34.70 61.33 -12.05
N SER A 600 -34.86 61.97 -10.88
CA SER A 600 -35.95 61.97 -9.86
C SER A 600 -36.50 60.69 -9.16
N MET A 601 -36.22 60.60 -7.85
CA MET A 601 -37.17 60.58 -6.68
C MET A 601 -38.69 60.82 -6.92
N PRO A 602 -39.61 60.51 -5.96
CA PRO A 602 -39.47 59.78 -4.67
C PRO A 602 -40.61 58.77 -4.29
N SER A 603 -40.44 58.12 -3.12
CA SER A 603 -41.45 57.94 -2.03
C SER A 603 -41.99 56.53 -1.64
N ASN A 604 -42.00 56.33 -0.32
CA ASN A 604 -42.84 55.50 0.55
C ASN A 604 -42.86 53.94 0.55
N ALA A 605 -42.44 53.43 1.72
CA ALA A 605 -43.10 52.43 2.58
C ALA A 605 -42.81 50.91 2.41
N SER A 606 -42.51 50.28 3.56
CA SER A 606 -42.40 48.83 3.84
C SER A 606 -41.36 48.00 3.05
N SER A 607 -40.71 46.97 3.62
CA SER A 607 -40.57 46.54 5.03
C SER A 607 -39.44 45.50 5.17
N GLY A 608 -38.84 45.39 6.37
CA GLY A 608 -38.25 44.12 6.85
C GLY A 608 -36.72 44.03 7.00
N ALA A 609 -36.32 43.37 8.09
CA ALA A 609 -35.04 42.71 8.36
C ALA A 609 -33.73 43.53 8.28
N ASP A 610 -33.28 44.04 9.43
CA ASP A 610 -31.87 44.38 9.67
C ASP A 610 -30.99 43.12 9.78
N GLU A 611 -29.75 43.17 9.28
CA GLU A 611 -28.67 42.35 9.85
C GLU A 611 -27.39 43.16 10.11
N LYS A 612 -26.72 42.81 11.21
CA LYS A 612 -25.54 43.48 11.79
C LYS A 612 -24.26 43.03 11.04
N TRP A 613 -23.12 43.72 11.09
CA TRP A 613 -22.35 44.08 12.29
C TRP A 613 -21.20 45.04 11.98
N LEU A 614 -20.80 45.87 12.96
CA LEU A 614 -19.44 46.42 13.01
C LEU A 614 -18.98 46.81 14.42
N GLY A 615 -17.84 46.25 14.87
CA GLY A 615 -16.89 46.95 15.75
C GLY A 615 -16.84 46.64 17.26
N ARG A 616 -15.69 46.11 17.71
CA ARG A 616 -14.80 46.63 18.82
C ARG A 616 -15.42 46.86 20.22
N ALA A 617 -14.82 46.47 21.36
CA ALA A 617 -13.43 46.14 21.69
C ALA A 617 -13.21 45.88 23.21
N LEU A 618 -12.11 45.18 23.54
CA LEU A 618 -11.21 45.34 24.70
C LEU A 618 -11.61 45.03 26.18
N HIS A 619 -10.91 44.01 26.69
CA HIS A 619 -10.09 43.98 27.93
C HIS A 619 -10.63 43.55 29.33
N SER A 620 -10.21 42.32 29.68
CA SER A 620 -9.37 42.00 30.86
C SER A 620 -10.03 41.46 32.15
N SER A 621 -9.19 40.76 32.94
CA SER A 621 -9.42 40.21 34.29
C SER A 621 -10.42 39.04 34.38
N ARG A 622 -10.04 37.78 34.65
CA ARG A 622 -9.33 37.12 35.79
C ARG A 622 -10.28 36.68 36.92
N ILE A 623 -10.23 35.38 37.25
CA ILE A 623 -10.73 34.74 38.49
C ILE A 623 -12.28 34.77 38.59
N GLY A 624 -13.02 33.73 39.03
CA GLY A 624 -12.70 32.40 39.53
C GLY A 624 -13.85 31.85 40.39
N THR A 625 -13.85 30.55 40.69
CA THR A 625 -14.60 29.89 41.80
C THR A 625 -16.14 30.07 41.93
N SER A 626 -16.85 29.10 41.34
CA SER A 626 -17.77 28.16 42.06
C SER A 626 -19.17 28.57 42.59
N ARG A 627 -20.03 27.53 42.74
CA ARG A 627 -21.29 27.46 43.52
C ARG A 627 -22.49 28.27 42.95
N SER A 628 -23.76 27.88 43.14
CA SER A 628 -24.39 26.61 43.61
C SER A 628 -25.91 26.66 43.29
N ALA A 629 -26.72 25.73 43.85
CA ALA A 629 -28.17 25.50 43.59
C ALA A 629 -28.46 24.88 42.21
N SER A 630 -29.04 23.69 42.03
CA SER A 630 -29.64 22.66 42.92
C SER A 630 -30.94 23.00 43.68
N GLN A 631 -32.06 22.51 43.14
CA GLN A 631 -33.10 21.70 43.81
C GLN A 631 -33.43 20.54 42.80
N GLU A 632 -33.72 19.29 43.14
CA GLU A 632 -34.71 18.73 44.10
C GLU A 632 -36.17 18.99 43.65
N GLU A 633 -37.12 18.06 43.72
CA GLU A 633 -37.17 16.63 44.14
C GLU A 633 -38.08 15.88 43.12
N LEU A 634 -38.36 14.56 43.09
CA LEU A 634 -38.16 13.39 43.99
C LEU A 634 -37.39 12.25 43.20
N SER A 635 -37.05 11.02 43.64
CA SER A 635 -37.43 10.13 44.78
C SER A 635 -38.79 9.40 44.61
N ARG A 636 -39.00 8.08 44.82
CA ARG A 636 -38.22 6.86 45.21
C ARG A 636 -38.94 5.62 44.59
N ALA A 637 -38.57 4.33 44.70
CA ALA A 637 -37.59 3.54 45.48
C ALA A 637 -37.07 2.33 44.62
N GLU A 638 -36.05 1.48 44.90
CA GLU A 638 -35.27 1.06 46.13
C GLU A 638 -35.72 -0.33 46.69
N TYR A 639 -34.78 -1.16 47.23
CA TYR A 639 -34.84 -2.61 47.65
C TYR A 639 -34.74 -3.70 46.55
N ASP A 640 -33.90 -4.75 46.66
CA ASP A 640 -32.74 -4.97 47.55
C ASP A 640 -31.75 -6.04 47.02
N LEU A 641 -30.45 -5.97 47.36
CA LEU A 641 -29.42 -6.98 47.01
C LEU A 641 -28.15 -6.84 47.89
N PRO A 642 -27.61 -7.92 48.51
CA PRO A 642 -26.42 -7.82 49.38
C PRO A 642 -25.07 -7.60 48.66
N ASP A 643 -24.11 -7.02 49.39
CA ASP A 643 -22.83 -6.51 48.87
C ASP A 643 -21.79 -7.54 48.40
N GLY A 644 -20.98 -7.15 47.40
CA GLY A 644 -19.76 -7.87 47.01
C GLY A 644 -19.03 -7.32 45.76
N LEU A 645 -17.94 -6.56 46.00
CA LEU A 645 -16.94 -6.04 45.05
C LEU A 645 -17.22 -4.73 44.25
N PRO A 646 -16.16 -4.00 43.81
CA PRO A 646 -16.28 -2.61 43.33
C PRO A 646 -16.67 -2.45 41.86
N ARG A 647 -17.19 -1.27 41.51
CA ARG A 647 -17.69 -0.93 40.17
C ARG A 647 -16.59 -0.56 39.16
N ARG A 648 -17.00 -0.64 37.87
CA ARG A 648 -16.66 0.26 36.75
C ARG A 648 -15.48 -0.13 35.84
N LEU A 649 -15.75 -1.08 34.92
CA LEU A 649 -15.28 -0.90 33.55
C LEU A 649 -16.02 0.28 32.92
N GLU A 650 -15.32 1.15 32.20
CA GLU A 650 -15.92 2.09 31.24
C GLU A 650 -15.12 2.11 29.93
N LEU A 651 -15.82 2.29 28.81
CA LEU A 651 -15.24 2.31 27.47
C LEU A 651 -14.43 3.60 27.29
N GLY A 652 -13.13 3.51 27.02
CA GLY A 652 -12.28 4.72 26.96
C GLY A 652 -10.88 4.56 26.35
N ALA A 653 -10.70 3.67 25.37
CA ALA A 653 -9.37 3.31 24.84
C ALA A 653 -9.27 3.33 23.30
N ILE A 654 -9.57 4.47 22.66
CA ILE A 654 -9.16 4.74 21.27
C ILE A 654 -8.43 6.10 21.23
N TYR A 655 -7.25 6.13 20.60
CA TYR A 655 -6.36 7.29 20.40
C TYR A 655 -5.78 7.97 21.66
N LYS A 656 -4.59 7.51 22.11
CA LYS A 656 -3.40 8.37 22.36
C LYS A 656 -2.18 7.57 22.85
N THR A 657 -1.17 7.42 21.99
CA THR A 657 0.24 7.25 22.39
C THR A 657 1.14 7.88 21.31
N THR A 658 1.35 9.19 21.43
CA THR A 658 2.53 9.86 20.87
C THR A 658 3.42 10.23 22.06
N ASP A 659 4.73 10.25 21.83
CA ASP A 659 5.78 10.63 22.80
C ASP A 659 5.87 9.75 24.07
N LEU A 660 6.94 8.96 24.13
CA LEU A 660 7.50 8.48 25.40
C LEU A 660 9.03 8.61 25.35
N HIS A 661 9.58 9.31 26.35
CA HIS A 661 11.00 9.60 26.46
C HIS A 661 11.80 8.33 26.75
N MET A 662 12.87 8.08 26.00
CA MET A 662 13.71 6.90 26.21
C MET A 662 14.65 7.10 27.41
N SER A 663 14.26 6.61 28.58
CA SER A 663 15.14 6.54 29.75
C SER A 663 16.07 5.32 29.65
N MET A 664 17.38 5.54 29.70
CA MET A 664 18.37 4.47 29.68
C MET A 664 18.64 3.95 31.09
N HIS A 665 18.27 2.71 31.40
CA HIS A 665 18.84 1.99 32.52
C HIS A 665 20.11 1.26 32.10
N THR A 666 21.22 1.57 32.77
CA THR A 666 22.53 0.97 32.53
C THR A 666 22.71 -0.31 33.34
N VAL A 667 23.06 -1.40 32.67
CA VAL A 667 23.49 -2.66 33.29
C VAL A 667 24.97 -2.89 32.93
N ARG A 668 25.78 -3.30 33.91
CA ARG A 668 27.22 -3.53 33.73
C ARG A 668 27.47 -4.92 33.14
N PRO A 669 28.45 -5.10 32.23
CA PRO A 669 28.91 -6.42 31.81
C PRO A 669 29.77 -7.08 32.90
N GLY A 670 29.70 -8.41 32.99
CA GLY A 670 30.55 -9.22 33.86
C GLY A 670 31.20 -10.38 33.09
N SER A 671 32.49 -10.60 33.36
CA SER A 671 33.31 -11.81 33.12
C SER A 671 32.79 -12.90 32.16
N ALA A 672 33.54 -13.14 31.08
CA ALA A 672 33.49 -14.39 30.31
C ALA A 672 34.63 -15.34 30.75
N PRO A 673 34.46 -16.67 30.58
CA PRO A 673 35.55 -17.62 30.33
C PRO A 673 35.77 -17.79 28.80
N ALA A 674 36.82 -18.51 28.40
CA ALA A 674 37.23 -18.64 26.99
C ALA A 674 37.63 -20.08 26.62
N GLU A 675 37.37 -20.47 25.36
CA GLU A 675 37.95 -21.57 24.57
C GLU A 675 37.28 -21.53 23.16
N GLU A 676 37.86 -21.98 22.04
CA GLU A 676 39.24 -22.42 21.74
C GLU A 676 39.59 -21.95 20.30
N GLN A 677 40.87 -21.93 19.91
CA GLN A 677 41.31 -21.53 18.57
C GLN A 677 41.54 -22.72 17.63
N ARG A 678 41.06 -22.65 16.39
CA ARG A 678 41.74 -23.30 15.25
C ARG A 678 41.79 -22.41 14.02
N GLN A 679 43.01 -22.08 13.61
CA GLN A 679 43.32 -21.50 12.32
C GLN A 679 43.65 -22.62 11.33
N THR A 680 43.16 -22.51 10.10
CA THR A 680 43.81 -23.13 8.93
C THR A 680 43.66 -22.20 7.73
N SER A 681 44.73 -21.48 7.41
CA SER A 681 44.87 -20.76 6.15
C SER A 681 45.45 -21.68 5.08
N LEU A 682 45.02 -21.54 3.84
CA LEU A 682 45.87 -21.75 2.66
C LEU A 682 45.20 -21.12 1.42
N HIS A 683 45.87 -20.12 0.84
CA HIS A 683 45.76 -19.85 -0.60
C HIS A 683 46.66 -20.87 -1.31
N ASP A 684 46.19 -21.51 -2.38
CA ASP A 684 46.79 -21.35 -3.72
C ASP A 684 46.06 -22.19 -4.80
N VAL A 685 46.60 -22.15 -6.02
CA VAL A 685 46.27 -22.96 -7.22
C VAL A 685 45.03 -22.50 -8.01
N MET A 686 45.28 -21.65 -9.01
CA MET A 686 44.60 -21.76 -10.30
C MET A 686 45.26 -22.89 -11.11
N GLY A 687 44.50 -23.69 -11.85
CA GLY A 687 45.09 -24.68 -12.77
C GLY A 687 44.09 -25.64 -13.41
N GLU A 688 43.90 -25.48 -14.73
CA GLU A 688 43.50 -26.50 -15.73
C GLU A 688 42.53 -27.64 -15.33
N LYS A 689 41.24 -27.48 -15.68
CA LYS A 689 40.66 -28.10 -16.90
C LYS A 689 39.25 -27.59 -17.22
#